data_AF-J2UV10-F1
#
_entry.id   AF-J2UV10-F1
#
_cell.length_a   1.000
_cell.length_b   1.000
_cell.length_c   1.000
_cell.angle_alpha   90.00
_cell.angle_beta   90.00
_cell.angle_gamma   90.00
#
_symmetry.space_group_name_H-M   'P 1'
#
loop_
_entity.id
_entity.type
_entity.pdbx_description
1 polymer ?
#
loop_
_entity_poly.entity_id
_entity_poly.type
_entity_poly.pdbx_seq_one_letter_code
_entity_poly.pdbx_strand_id
1 'polypeptide(L)'
;MPPPLLTSPLALLQDALALLRTLVRLSLQRWRVRFPLRHANLSEGLRAACGASVMLLLGEWLGNPLFSWAAMGAFLTCLADSAGSNRARLLSMGGFAVISTLGGVLAASVAGKSVEAGLLAIMACAGVAGFSRIYGAAVGLVMMLAAGVSAIMADAPPVLLPFSHSHVLIYFCGCAWATLLGLTAWRIHPFAAARLAVARVYGALAELAVIAADGEDGSDPAQLAHGAELAAQSRRHARIDLESARRVLGEVAIERTASRRLYENLLVRLARAGELLDCLTVLADLRLSHYQAPPARRRTARILEAMAQLMRAMQRDVAGPTGAKPSPAADARVMMRLRQLVARLPAVTSHRLQLAQAPLAESAVADPVDLKRAARGGGAQPGGVRTWLARLWSLARRALLHAEAGSDEWQHGWRCAAAAGATYVLVHLLELPFGYWATMATMLVMQPTIADSWSRSVERAIGSVVGGALAVLLSLFVHSPLALALLVFPLTVLTMALRPVSYGLYATFLTPVFVLVADVGSDPAQQLTNAMLRAGNNVIGALVALVASYLFWPRRQRVDLRAQLGRMVDLNIACLRQAVQGPGDSVAMHACRRDACVANVEAGLMLQRLAREGSLDGEQRAAARMAVALSRRLAAAASHLWLHPQPPAPLLERWLGELAVAFAACADAGDRAAHRGLAAVLQARPAPIQLATADAVETLCLLATSLYPQAAIRDE
;
A
#
# COMPACT_ATOMS: atom_id res chain seq x y z
N MET A 1 25.59 29.30 43.93
CA MET A 1 24.27 28.89 44.43
C MET A 1 23.52 28.22 43.29
N PRO A 2 23.09 26.96 43.42
CA PRO A 2 22.19 26.34 42.43
C PRO A 2 20.79 26.98 42.56
N PRO A 3 20.00 27.07 41.47
CA PRO A 3 18.65 27.61 41.56
C PRO A 3 17.75 26.65 42.36
N PRO A 4 16.74 27.16 43.08
CA PRO A 4 15.88 26.33 43.91
C PRO A 4 14.95 25.47 43.03
N LEU A 5 15.10 24.14 43.17
CA LEU A 5 14.16 23.14 42.70
C LEU A 5 12.91 23.15 43.59
N LEU A 6 12.02 24.11 43.38
CA LEU A 6 10.64 24.06 43.87
C LEU A 6 9.70 24.02 42.67
N THR A 7 9.74 22.91 41.92
CA THR A 7 8.69 22.61 40.95
C THR A 7 7.43 22.29 41.74
N SER A 8 6.46 23.21 41.74
CA SER A 8 5.18 23.01 42.39
C SER A 8 4.49 21.74 41.84
N PRO A 9 3.71 21.00 42.66
CA PRO A 9 2.98 19.82 42.20
C PRO A 9 2.02 20.13 41.04
N LEU A 10 1.56 21.39 40.93
CA LEU A 10 0.79 21.90 39.80
C LEU A 10 1.61 21.98 38.50
N ALA A 11 2.88 22.37 38.57
CA ALA A 11 3.78 22.37 37.41
C ALA A 11 4.05 20.95 36.91
N LEU A 12 4.31 20.00 37.83
CA LEU A 12 4.50 18.58 37.48
C LEU A 12 3.24 17.97 36.83
N LEU A 13 2.04 18.33 37.30
CA LEU A 13 0.78 17.86 36.74
C LEU A 13 0.49 18.48 35.36
N GLN A 14 0.86 19.76 35.16
CA GLN A 14 0.79 20.42 33.85
C GLN A 14 1.75 19.80 32.84
N ASP A 15 2.99 19.50 33.25
CA ASP A 15 3.98 18.83 32.42
C ASP A 15 3.56 17.39 32.07
N ALA A 16 3.00 16.65 33.03
CA ALA A 16 2.46 15.31 32.80
C ALA A 16 1.27 15.32 31.83
N LEU A 17 0.35 16.29 31.95
CA LEU A 17 -0.77 16.46 31.02
C LEU A 17 -0.29 16.90 29.63
N ALA A 18 0.73 17.75 29.55
CA ALA A 18 1.34 18.16 28.28
C ALA A 18 2.02 16.96 27.59
N LEU A 19 2.77 16.14 28.34
CA LEU A 19 3.37 14.89 27.87
C LEU A 19 2.30 13.89 27.40
N LEU A 20 1.24 13.67 28.18
CA LEU A 20 0.14 12.78 27.81
C LEU A 20 -0.54 13.26 26.52
N ARG A 21 -0.86 14.56 26.41
CA ARG A 21 -1.43 15.16 25.19
C ARG A 21 -0.51 14.98 24.00
N THR A 22 0.80 15.12 24.20
CA THR A 22 1.81 14.95 23.15
C THR A 22 1.88 13.49 22.71
N LEU A 23 1.92 12.54 23.65
CA LEU A 23 1.93 11.10 23.36
C LEU A 23 0.65 10.65 22.64
N VAL A 24 -0.51 11.13 23.07
CA VAL A 24 -1.80 10.84 22.42
C VAL A 24 -1.83 11.45 21.02
N ARG A 25 -1.41 12.71 20.85
CA ARG A 25 -1.34 13.38 19.54
C ARG A 25 -0.41 12.64 18.58
N LEU A 26 0.80 12.29 19.02
CA LEU A 26 1.78 11.55 18.23
C LEU A 26 1.25 10.15 17.86
N SER A 27 0.59 9.47 18.80
CA SER A 27 -0.01 8.16 18.56
C SER A 27 -1.15 8.23 17.54
N LEU A 28 -2.04 9.23 17.66
CA LEU A 28 -3.13 9.47 16.71
C LEU A 28 -2.60 9.85 15.32
N GLN A 29 -1.55 10.66 15.23
CA GLN A 29 -0.92 11.02 13.96
C GLN A 29 -0.30 9.80 13.28
N ARG A 30 0.45 8.99 14.03
CA ARG A 30 0.99 7.71 13.54
C ARG A 30 -0.12 6.78 13.07
N TRP A 31 -1.21 6.70 13.82
CA TRP A 31 -2.36 5.87 13.46
C TRP A 31 -3.04 6.34 12.17
N ARG A 32 -3.28 7.65 12.02
CA ARG A 32 -3.90 8.22 10.81
C ARG A 32 -3.06 8.02 9.54
N VAL A 33 -1.75 8.18 9.64
CA VAL A 33 -0.83 7.97 8.50
C VAL A 33 -0.72 6.48 8.15
N ARG A 34 -0.73 5.61 9.17
CA ARG A 34 -0.67 4.15 9.00
C ARG A 34 -1.99 3.55 8.48
N PHE A 35 -3.12 4.13 8.86
CA PHE A 35 -4.46 3.69 8.49
C PHE A 35 -5.24 4.83 7.81
N PRO A 36 -4.90 5.14 6.55
CA PRO A 36 -5.58 6.19 5.80
C PRO A 36 -7.02 5.75 5.45
N LEU A 37 -7.98 6.04 6.33
CA LEU A 37 -9.40 5.68 6.16
C LEU A 37 -10.03 6.21 4.86
N ARG A 38 -9.41 7.19 4.19
CA ARG A 38 -9.82 7.67 2.85
C ARG A 38 -9.72 6.60 1.76
N HIS A 39 -8.94 5.55 1.97
CA HIS A 39 -8.84 4.42 1.06
C HIS A 39 -9.97 3.42 1.28
N ALA A 40 -10.83 3.62 2.29
CA ALA A 40 -11.93 2.72 2.54
C ALA A 40 -12.95 2.75 1.40
N ASN A 41 -13.41 1.57 0.97
CA ASN A 41 -14.35 1.41 -0.14
C ASN A 41 -15.72 0.93 0.34
N LEU A 42 -16.53 1.86 0.85
CA LEU A 42 -17.88 1.56 1.34
C LEU A 42 -18.78 0.91 0.27
N SER A 43 -18.56 1.21 -1.01
CA SER A 43 -19.35 0.61 -2.09
C SER A 43 -19.08 -0.89 -2.28
N GLU A 44 -17.83 -1.31 -2.11
CA GLU A 44 -17.44 -2.74 -2.11
C GLU A 44 -17.97 -3.43 -0.85
N GLY A 45 -17.91 -2.74 0.29
CA GLY A 45 -18.60 -3.06 1.55
C GLY A 45 -20.06 -3.43 1.36
N LEU A 46 -20.86 -2.47 0.91
CA LEU A 46 -22.30 -2.62 0.73
C LEU A 46 -22.64 -3.74 -0.24
N ARG A 47 -21.89 -3.88 -1.34
CA ARG A 47 -22.13 -4.95 -2.30
C ARG A 47 -21.95 -6.34 -1.69
N ALA A 48 -20.84 -6.56 -0.99
CA ALA A 48 -20.57 -7.84 -0.35
C ALA A 48 -21.61 -8.13 0.76
N ALA A 49 -21.98 -7.11 1.53
CA ALA A 49 -22.98 -7.22 2.58
C ALA A 49 -24.36 -7.59 2.02
N CYS A 50 -24.82 -6.93 0.96
CA CYS A 50 -26.05 -7.30 0.26
C CYS A 50 -25.98 -8.72 -0.32
N GLY A 51 -24.85 -9.07 -0.95
CA GLY A 51 -24.66 -10.40 -1.52
C GLY A 51 -24.77 -11.52 -0.49
N ALA A 52 -24.06 -11.39 0.64
CA ALA A 52 -24.05 -12.41 1.70
C ALA A 52 -25.33 -12.41 2.54
N SER A 53 -25.81 -11.24 2.99
CA SER A 53 -26.93 -11.16 3.92
C SER A 53 -28.26 -11.59 3.29
N VAL A 54 -28.46 -11.33 1.99
CA VAL A 54 -29.65 -11.82 1.27
C VAL A 54 -29.70 -13.35 1.26
N MET A 55 -28.55 -14.02 1.11
CA MET A 55 -28.51 -15.49 1.18
C MET A 55 -28.82 -16.00 2.58
N LEU A 56 -28.35 -15.34 3.64
CA LEU A 56 -28.69 -15.71 5.02
C LEU A 56 -30.17 -15.54 5.32
N LEU A 57 -30.76 -14.40 4.93
CA LEU A 57 -32.19 -14.13 5.10
C LEU A 57 -33.05 -15.12 4.31
N LEU A 58 -32.60 -15.52 3.12
CA LEU A 58 -33.25 -16.55 2.32
C LEU A 58 -33.17 -17.92 3.00
N GLY A 59 -32.02 -18.24 3.62
CA GLY A 59 -31.85 -19.43 4.45
C GLY A 59 -32.81 -19.50 5.63
N GLU A 60 -32.93 -18.41 6.37
CA GLU A 60 -33.87 -18.28 7.48
C GLU A 60 -35.32 -18.44 7.01
N TRP A 61 -35.69 -17.78 5.92
CA TRP A 61 -37.03 -17.87 5.34
C TRP A 61 -37.38 -19.29 4.86
N LEU A 62 -36.39 -20.01 4.32
CA LEU A 62 -36.54 -21.39 3.87
C LEU A 62 -36.34 -22.43 4.99
N GLY A 63 -35.96 -22.02 6.20
CA GLY A 63 -35.59 -22.92 7.29
C GLY A 63 -34.40 -23.83 6.97
N ASN A 64 -33.49 -23.41 6.09
CA ASN A 64 -32.35 -24.22 5.64
C ASN A 64 -30.99 -23.59 6.03
N PRO A 65 -30.28 -24.14 7.03
CA PRO A 65 -29.01 -23.60 7.51
C PRO A 65 -27.86 -23.71 6.50
N LEU A 66 -27.99 -24.52 5.43
CA LEU A 66 -26.98 -24.65 4.38
C LEU A 66 -26.81 -23.36 3.58
N PHE A 67 -27.74 -22.41 3.65
CA PHE A 67 -27.58 -21.09 3.04
C PHE A 67 -26.43 -20.26 3.66
N SER A 68 -25.87 -20.68 4.79
CA SER A 68 -24.55 -20.21 5.27
C SER A 68 -23.46 -20.40 4.20
N TRP A 69 -23.48 -21.52 3.46
CA TRP A 69 -22.58 -21.78 2.32
C TRP A 69 -22.86 -20.86 1.14
N ALA A 70 -24.12 -20.53 0.87
CA ALA A 70 -24.46 -19.54 -0.16
C ALA A 70 -23.95 -18.15 0.22
N ALA A 71 -24.11 -17.74 1.49
CA ALA A 71 -23.58 -16.48 2.00
C ALA A 71 -22.05 -16.43 1.91
N MET A 72 -21.39 -17.54 2.24
CA MET A 72 -19.95 -17.73 2.09
C MET A 72 -19.49 -17.55 0.64
N GLY A 73 -20.14 -18.25 -0.28
CA GLY A 73 -19.86 -18.16 -1.71
C GLY A 73 -20.09 -16.77 -2.26
N ALA A 74 -21.18 -16.09 -1.86
CA ALA A 74 -21.46 -14.72 -2.26
C ALA A 74 -20.38 -13.74 -1.77
N PHE A 75 -19.96 -13.85 -0.51
CA PHE A 75 -18.91 -13.03 0.08
C PHE A 75 -17.56 -13.24 -0.64
N LEU A 76 -17.12 -14.49 -0.80
CA LEU A 76 -15.84 -14.81 -1.44
C LEU A 76 -15.83 -14.44 -2.93
N THR A 77 -16.96 -14.56 -3.62
CA THR A 77 -17.11 -14.09 -5.01
C THR A 77 -16.98 -12.58 -5.10
N CYS A 78 -17.52 -11.84 -4.14
CA CYS A 78 -17.30 -10.39 -4.04
C CYS A 78 -15.85 -10.02 -3.73
N LEU A 79 -15.11 -10.87 -3.00
CA LEU A 79 -13.68 -10.68 -2.73
C LEU A 79 -12.82 -10.93 -3.97
N ALA A 80 -13.27 -11.84 -4.83
CA ALA A 80 -12.69 -12.16 -6.14
C ALA A 80 -12.98 -11.10 -7.22
N ASP A 81 -13.80 -10.08 -6.94
CA ASP A 81 -14.09 -9.02 -7.91
C ASP A 81 -12.84 -8.23 -8.29
N SER A 82 -12.49 -8.28 -9.58
CA SER A 82 -11.57 -7.32 -10.16
C SER A 82 -12.32 -6.03 -10.52
N ALA A 83 -12.04 -4.93 -9.80
CA ALA A 83 -12.56 -3.62 -10.17
C ALA A 83 -12.17 -3.28 -11.62
N GLY A 84 -13.13 -2.83 -12.44
CA GLY A 84 -12.89 -2.52 -13.85
C GLY A 84 -14.13 -2.71 -14.74
N SER A 85 -13.92 -3.17 -15.97
CA SER A 85 -14.98 -3.44 -16.95
C SER A 85 -15.84 -4.66 -16.57
N ASN A 86 -17.08 -4.72 -17.08
CA ASN A 86 -17.97 -5.88 -16.86
C ASN A 86 -17.36 -7.19 -17.35
N ARG A 87 -16.52 -7.16 -18.39
CA ARG A 87 -15.81 -8.35 -18.88
C ARG A 87 -14.81 -8.86 -17.85
N ALA A 88 -14.07 -7.96 -17.20
CA ALA A 88 -13.14 -8.31 -16.14
C ALA A 88 -13.88 -8.88 -14.92
N ARG A 89 -15.03 -8.29 -14.54
CA ARG A 89 -15.89 -8.82 -13.47
C ARG A 89 -16.44 -10.20 -13.78
N LEU A 90 -16.98 -10.41 -14.97
CA LEU A 90 -17.49 -11.71 -15.38
C LEU A 90 -16.38 -12.78 -15.40
N LEU A 91 -15.20 -12.43 -15.91
CA LEU A 91 -14.05 -13.35 -15.93
C LEU A 91 -13.53 -13.67 -14.53
N SER A 92 -13.46 -12.69 -13.63
CA SER A 92 -12.95 -12.89 -12.27
C SER A 92 -13.97 -13.55 -11.34
N MET A 93 -15.17 -12.98 -11.20
CA MET A 93 -16.24 -13.50 -10.33
C MET A 93 -16.83 -14.80 -10.88
N GLY A 94 -17.11 -14.86 -12.18
CA GLY A 94 -17.62 -16.07 -12.83
C GLY A 94 -16.55 -17.18 -12.89
N GLY A 95 -15.30 -16.82 -13.19
CA GLY A 95 -14.17 -17.74 -13.13
C GLY A 95 -13.97 -18.29 -11.71
N PHE A 96 -14.00 -17.43 -10.69
CA PHE A 96 -13.95 -17.84 -9.29
C PHE A 96 -15.08 -18.82 -8.94
N ALA A 97 -16.33 -18.50 -9.29
CA ALA A 97 -17.49 -19.34 -9.00
C ALA A 97 -17.32 -20.77 -9.54
N VAL A 98 -16.90 -20.89 -10.81
CA VAL A 98 -16.69 -22.19 -11.46
C VAL A 98 -15.47 -22.92 -10.88
N ILE A 99 -14.32 -22.25 -10.79
CA ILE A 99 -13.07 -22.88 -10.35
C ILE A 99 -13.14 -23.31 -8.89
N SER A 100 -13.71 -22.47 -8.00
CA SER A 100 -13.85 -22.81 -6.58
C SER A 100 -14.82 -23.97 -6.36
N THR A 101 -15.93 -24.02 -7.09
CA THR A 101 -16.93 -25.11 -6.96
C THR A 101 -16.38 -26.42 -7.49
N LEU A 102 -15.83 -26.43 -8.72
CA LEU A 102 -15.27 -27.64 -9.32
C LEU A 102 -14.01 -28.13 -8.60
N GLY A 103 -13.13 -27.19 -8.23
CA GLY A 103 -11.93 -27.48 -7.44
C GLY A 103 -12.28 -28.04 -6.06
N GLY A 104 -13.29 -27.49 -5.39
CA GLY A 104 -13.78 -27.99 -4.11
C GLY A 104 -14.40 -29.37 -4.20
N VAL A 105 -15.26 -29.63 -5.20
CA VAL A 105 -15.83 -30.97 -5.42
C VAL A 105 -14.73 -32.00 -5.71
N LEU A 106 -13.73 -31.64 -6.52
CA LEU A 106 -12.60 -32.51 -6.81
C LEU A 106 -11.79 -32.80 -5.54
N ALA A 107 -11.44 -31.76 -4.77
CA ALA A 107 -10.68 -31.89 -3.53
C ALA A 107 -11.43 -32.76 -2.51
N ALA A 108 -12.73 -32.53 -2.32
CA ALA A 108 -13.59 -33.33 -1.44
C ALA A 108 -13.69 -34.79 -1.87
N SER A 109 -13.84 -35.04 -3.18
CA SER A 109 -13.92 -36.41 -3.73
C SER A 109 -12.62 -37.18 -3.57
N VAL A 110 -11.47 -36.50 -3.66
CA VAL A 110 -10.14 -37.10 -3.50
C VAL A 110 -9.82 -37.30 -2.02
N ALA A 111 -10.08 -36.30 -1.17
CA ALA A 111 -9.87 -36.37 0.28
C ALA A 111 -10.74 -37.45 0.93
N GLY A 112 -11.95 -37.70 0.42
CA GLY A 112 -12.82 -38.78 0.89
C GLY A 112 -12.27 -40.20 0.68
N LYS A 113 -11.21 -40.39 -0.11
CA LYS A 113 -10.58 -41.72 -0.32
C LYS A 113 -9.55 -42.06 0.75
N SER A 114 -8.69 -41.12 1.11
CA SER A 114 -7.67 -41.27 2.15
C SER A 114 -7.10 -39.90 2.54
N VAL A 115 -6.52 -39.83 3.75
CA VAL A 115 -5.82 -38.63 4.26
C VAL A 115 -4.65 -38.25 3.35
N GLU A 116 -3.91 -39.23 2.83
CA GLU A 116 -2.80 -39.01 1.90
C GLU A 116 -3.26 -38.41 0.56
N ALA A 117 -4.40 -38.89 0.04
CA ALA A 117 -4.99 -38.34 -1.17
C ALA A 117 -5.48 -36.90 -0.94
N GLY A 118 -6.07 -36.62 0.23
CA GLY A 118 -6.43 -35.27 0.66
C GLY A 118 -5.23 -34.33 0.73
N LEU A 119 -4.11 -34.78 1.31
CA LEU A 119 -2.86 -34.04 1.36
C LEU A 119 -2.39 -33.65 -0.06
N LEU A 120 -2.33 -34.62 -0.98
CA LEU A 120 -1.93 -34.36 -2.36
C LEU A 120 -2.87 -33.40 -3.09
N ALA A 121 -4.18 -33.53 -2.87
CA ALA A 121 -5.18 -32.62 -3.45
C ALA A 121 -4.98 -31.17 -2.95
N ILE A 122 -4.80 -30.97 -1.64
CA ILE A 122 -4.56 -29.66 -1.05
C ILE A 122 -3.25 -29.06 -1.52
N MET A 123 -2.18 -29.85 -1.58
CA MET A 123 -0.89 -29.41 -2.13
C MET A 123 -1.02 -28.99 -3.59
N ALA A 124 -1.74 -29.76 -4.42
CA ALA A 124 -1.97 -29.42 -5.82
C ALA A 124 -2.77 -28.12 -5.97
N CYS A 125 -3.87 -27.96 -5.23
CA CYS A 125 -4.68 -26.74 -5.23
C CYS A 125 -3.86 -25.51 -4.82
N ALA A 126 -3.11 -25.60 -3.73
CA ALA A 126 -2.27 -24.50 -3.24
C ALA A 126 -1.11 -24.17 -4.17
N GLY A 127 -0.48 -25.20 -4.77
CA GLY A 127 0.58 -25.05 -5.75
C GLY A 127 0.08 -24.32 -7.00
N VAL A 128 -1.00 -24.81 -7.62
CA VAL A 128 -1.64 -24.17 -8.79
C VAL A 128 -2.03 -22.73 -8.47
N ALA A 129 -2.60 -22.48 -7.30
CA ALA A 129 -2.92 -21.13 -6.86
C ALA A 129 -1.69 -20.22 -6.74
N GLY A 130 -0.60 -20.70 -6.13
CA GLY A 130 0.67 -19.97 -6.04
C GLY A 130 1.27 -19.66 -7.42
N PHE A 131 1.30 -20.64 -8.33
CA PHE A 131 1.80 -20.47 -9.69
C PHE A 131 0.97 -19.48 -10.52
N SER A 132 -0.34 -19.43 -10.30
CA SER A 132 -1.24 -18.58 -11.08
C SER A 132 -0.90 -17.07 -11.01
N ARG A 133 -0.10 -16.65 -10.02
CA ARG A 133 0.45 -15.29 -9.90
C ARG A 133 1.30 -14.87 -11.10
N ILE A 134 1.85 -15.80 -11.88
CA ILE A 134 2.55 -15.53 -13.16
C ILE A 134 1.64 -14.75 -14.12
N TYR A 135 0.33 -15.00 -14.07
CA TYR A 135 -0.66 -14.33 -14.93
C TYR A 135 -1.16 -12.99 -14.35
N GLY A 136 -0.63 -12.58 -13.20
CA GLY A 136 -0.94 -11.32 -12.52
C GLY A 136 -1.48 -11.52 -11.11
N ALA A 137 -1.35 -10.47 -10.29
CA ALA A 137 -1.76 -10.51 -8.88
C ALA A 137 -3.26 -10.77 -8.68
N ALA A 138 -4.11 -10.30 -9.60
CA ALA A 138 -5.56 -10.52 -9.55
C ALA A 138 -5.93 -12.01 -9.77
N VAL A 139 -5.33 -12.65 -10.77
CA VAL A 139 -5.51 -14.09 -11.03
C VAL A 139 -5.00 -14.91 -9.83
N GLY A 140 -3.82 -14.55 -9.32
CA GLY A 140 -3.24 -15.13 -8.11
C GLY A 140 -4.19 -15.10 -6.91
N LEU A 141 -4.85 -13.97 -6.67
CA LEU A 141 -5.82 -13.84 -5.59
C LEU A 141 -7.03 -14.76 -5.83
N VAL A 142 -7.63 -14.74 -7.03
CA VAL A 142 -8.81 -15.54 -7.36
C VAL A 142 -8.55 -17.03 -7.14
N MET A 143 -7.41 -17.51 -7.65
CA MET A 143 -7.03 -18.92 -7.49
C MET A 143 -6.69 -19.28 -6.04
N MET A 144 -6.09 -18.37 -5.28
CA MET A 144 -5.81 -18.60 -3.86
C MET A 144 -7.09 -18.68 -3.03
N LEU A 145 -8.09 -17.85 -3.34
CA LEU A 145 -9.42 -17.95 -2.73
C LEU A 145 -10.09 -19.29 -3.09
N ALA A 146 -9.99 -19.71 -4.36
CA ALA A 146 -10.56 -20.99 -4.80
C ALA A 146 -9.87 -22.20 -4.15
N ALA A 147 -8.55 -22.16 -3.95
CA ALA A 147 -7.82 -23.17 -3.20
C ALA A 147 -8.23 -23.20 -1.71
N GLY A 148 -8.48 -22.04 -1.11
CA GLY A 148 -9.03 -21.94 0.24
C GLY A 148 -10.42 -22.58 0.37
N VAL A 149 -11.30 -22.37 -0.60
CA VAL A 149 -12.62 -23.06 -0.66
C VAL A 149 -12.44 -24.56 -0.83
N SER A 150 -11.46 -24.98 -1.63
CA SER A 150 -11.16 -26.40 -1.82
C SER A 150 -10.72 -27.07 -0.51
N ALA A 151 -9.96 -26.37 0.34
CA ALA A 151 -9.63 -26.83 1.68
C ALA A 151 -10.85 -26.90 2.61
N ILE A 152 -11.79 -25.96 2.52
CA ILE A 152 -13.04 -25.99 3.31
C ILE A 152 -13.91 -27.19 2.89
N MET A 153 -14.06 -27.42 1.58
CA MET A 153 -14.90 -28.52 1.07
C MET A 153 -14.24 -29.90 1.25
N ALA A 154 -12.91 -29.98 1.37
CA ALA A 154 -12.20 -31.25 1.55
C ALA A 154 -12.66 -32.03 2.80
N ASP A 155 -13.12 -31.32 3.84
CA ASP A 155 -13.57 -31.92 5.10
C ASP A 155 -15.04 -32.38 5.07
N ALA A 156 -15.77 -32.15 3.97
CA ALA A 156 -17.17 -32.55 3.82
C ALA A 156 -17.39 -33.36 2.52
N PRO A 157 -17.99 -34.57 2.58
CA PRO A 157 -18.25 -35.36 1.38
C PRO A 157 -19.21 -34.60 0.44
N PRO A 158 -18.91 -34.51 -0.86
CA PRO A 158 -19.69 -33.68 -1.78
C PRO A 158 -21.05 -34.31 -2.04
N VAL A 159 -22.11 -33.66 -1.55
CA VAL A 159 -23.50 -34.03 -1.83
C VAL A 159 -24.04 -33.10 -2.91
N LEU A 160 -24.41 -33.66 -4.06
CA LEU A 160 -24.93 -32.90 -5.20
C LEU A 160 -26.46 -32.87 -5.22
N LEU A 161 -27.12 -33.97 -4.88
CA LEU A 161 -28.58 -34.12 -4.93
C LEU A 161 -29.09 -34.84 -3.69
N PRO A 162 -30.31 -34.52 -3.21
CA PRO A 162 -31.20 -33.47 -3.70
C PRO A 162 -30.71 -32.05 -3.31
N PHE A 163 -31.17 -31.02 -4.03
CA PHE A 163 -30.69 -29.63 -3.85
C PHE A 163 -30.80 -29.12 -2.40
N SER A 164 -31.87 -29.50 -1.69
CA SER A 164 -32.11 -29.12 -0.29
C SER A 164 -30.98 -29.50 0.67
N HIS A 165 -30.19 -30.53 0.33
CA HIS A 165 -29.05 -31.01 1.11
C HIS A 165 -27.69 -30.76 0.44
N SER A 166 -27.69 -30.09 -0.72
CA SER A 166 -26.51 -29.89 -1.55
C SER A 166 -25.77 -28.62 -1.17
N HIS A 167 -24.82 -28.70 -0.24
CA HIS A 167 -23.97 -27.57 0.13
C HIS A 167 -23.18 -27.01 -1.08
N VAL A 168 -22.82 -27.87 -2.05
CA VAL A 168 -22.11 -27.49 -3.27
C VAL A 168 -22.98 -26.62 -4.18
N LEU A 169 -24.21 -27.04 -4.48
CA LEU A 169 -25.10 -26.28 -5.35
C LEU A 169 -25.58 -25.00 -4.67
N ILE A 170 -25.86 -25.05 -3.37
CA ILE A 170 -26.24 -23.87 -2.58
C ILE A 170 -25.09 -22.85 -2.55
N TYR A 171 -23.84 -23.31 -2.34
CA TYR A 171 -22.64 -22.47 -2.47
C TYR A 171 -22.54 -21.80 -3.85
N PHE A 172 -22.72 -22.58 -4.92
CA PHE A 172 -22.66 -22.07 -6.30
C PHE A 172 -23.78 -21.05 -6.58
N CYS A 173 -24.99 -21.26 -6.05
CA CYS A 173 -26.09 -20.30 -6.14
C CYS A 173 -25.71 -18.96 -5.51
N GLY A 174 -25.06 -18.98 -4.34
CA GLY A 174 -24.53 -17.77 -3.72
C GLY A 174 -23.48 -17.04 -4.58
N CYS A 175 -22.58 -17.79 -5.21
CA CYS A 175 -21.58 -17.24 -6.12
C CYS A 175 -22.23 -16.63 -7.39
N ALA A 176 -23.21 -17.33 -7.97
CA ALA A 176 -23.96 -16.87 -9.13
C ALA A 176 -24.75 -15.60 -8.81
N TRP A 177 -25.39 -15.54 -7.62
CA TRP A 177 -26.08 -14.36 -7.12
C TRP A 177 -25.15 -13.16 -6.99
N ALA A 178 -23.99 -13.32 -6.36
CA ALA A 178 -23.01 -12.26 -6.23
C ALA A 178 -22.48 -11.77 -7.59
N THR A 179 -22.27 -12.69 -8.53
CA THR A 179 -21.88 -12.37 -9.91
C THR A 179 -22.97 -11.57 -10.62
N LEU A 180 -24.23 -12.00 -10.52
CA LEU A 180 -25.38 -11.29 -11.07
C LEU A 180 -25.45 -9.86 -10.49
N LEU A 181 -25.40 -9.73 -9.17
CA LEU A 181 -25.45 -8.45 -8.46
C LEU A 181 -24.29 -7.53 -8.87
N GLY A 182 -23.09 -8.09 -9.06
CA GLY A 182 -21.91 -7.38 -9.55
C GLY A 182 -22.04 -6.84 -10.99
N LEU A 183 -22.89 -7.46 -11.82
CA LEU A 183 -23.13 -7.11 -13.22
C LEU A 183 -24.37 -6.23 -13.43
N THR A 184 -25.44 -6.45 -12.67
CA THR A 184 -26.75 -5.81 -12.88
C THR A 184 -26.93 -4.55 -12.03
N ALA A 185 -26.73 -4.68 -10.73
CA ALA A 185 -27.31 -3.76 -9.79
C ALA A 185 -26.50 -2.45 -9.68
N TRP A 186 -25.20 -2.47 -9.99
CA TRP A 186 -24.31 -1.29 -9.88
C TRP A 186 -23.78 -0.80 -11.23
N ARG A 187 -24.66 -0.71 -12.22
CA ARG A 187 -24.47 -0.11 -13.56
C ARG A 187 -24.22 1.42 -13.57
N ILE A 188 -24.05 2.07 -12.42
CA ILE A 188 -24.47 3.47 -12.31
C ILE A 188 -23.39 4.50 -12.73
N HIS A 189 -22.08 4.25 -12.62
CA HIS A 189 -21.08 5.26 -13.06
C HIS A 189 -19.73 4.67 -13.51
N PRO A 190 -19.48 4.44 -14.81
CA PRO A 190 -18.19 3.93 -15.30
C PRO A 190 -16.99 4.81 -14.91
N PHE A 191 -17.21 6.11 -14.64
CA PHE A 191 -16.17 7.04 -14.20
C PHE A 191 -16.05 7.18 -12.69
N ALA A 192 -16.90 6.54 -11.86
CA ALA A 192 -16.82 6.70 -10.41
C ALA A 192 -15.47 6.25 -9.84
N ALA A 193 -14.95 5.10 -10.30
CA ALA A 193 -13.64 4.62 -9.87
C ALA A 193 -12.52 5.62 -10.21
N ALA A 194 -12.53 6.17 -11.42
CA ALA A 194 -11.57 7.18 -11.87
C ALA A 194 -11.71 8.51 -11.10
N ARG A 195 -12.94 8.98 -10.88
CA ARG A 195 -13.21 10.18 -10.06
C ARG A 195 -12.72 9.99 -8.63
N LEU A 196 -13.08 8.88 -8.00
CA LEU A 196 -12.64 8.58 -6.63
C LEU A 196 -11.12 8.43 -6.55
N ALA A 197 -10.47 7.88 -7.58
CA ALA A 197 -9.00 7.83 -7.64
C ALA A 197 -8.39 9.23 -7.67
N VAL A 198 -8.86 10.12 -8.54
CA VAL A 198 -8.39 11.52 -8.59
C VAL A 198 -8.72 12.27 -7.29
N ALA A 199 -9.90 12.05 -6.69
CA ALA A 199 -10.27 12.62 -5.41
C ALA A 199 -9.32 12.18 -4.28
N ARG A 200 -8.92 10.90 -4.26
CA ARG A 200 -7.94 10.38 -3.30
C ARG A 200 -6.59 11.09 -3.42
N VAL A 201 -6.13 11.41 -4.63
CA VAL A 201 -4.90 12.19 -4.84
C VAL A 201 -5.00 13.54 -4.12
N TYR A 202 -6.06 14.32 -4.35
CA TYR A 202 -6.25 15.60 -3.68
C TYR A 202 -6.37 15.46 -2.16
N GLY A 203 -6.98 14.38 -1.67
CA GLY A 203 -7.02 14.05 -0.24
C GLY A 203 -5.63 13.79 0.34
N ALA A 204 -4.78 13.03 -0.36
CA ALA A 204 -3.41 12.75 0.05
C ALA A 204 -2.53 14.01 0.01
N LEU A 205 -2.71 14.89 -0.99
CA LEU A 205 -2.01 16.17 -1.05
C LEU A 205 -2.44 17.11 0.09
N ALA A 206 -3.72 17.13 0.44
CA ALA A 206 -4.21 17.91 1.57
C ALA A 206 -3.67 17.38 2.90
N GLU A 207 -3.56 16.06 3.07
CA GLU A 207 -2.94 15.46 4.24
C GLU A 207 -1.45 15.83 4.34
N LEU A 208 -0.72 15.72 3.24
CA LEU A 208 0.68 16.14 3.19
C LEU A 208 0.84 17.60 3.60
N ALA A 209 0.01 18.49 3.07
CA ALA A 209 0.07 19.92 3.40
C ALA A 209 -0.21 20.18 4.88
N VAL A 210 -1.15 19.45 5.50
CA VAL A 210 -1.41 19.57 6.94
C VAL A 210 -0.26 19.02 7.76
N ILE A 211 0.27 17.85 7.44
CA ILE A 211 1.42 17.26 8.15
C ILE A 211 2.65 18.17 8.04
N ALA A 212 2.88 18.73 6.85
CA ALA A 212 3.98 19.66 6.62
C ALA A 212 3.79 21.00 7.36
N ALA A 213 2.55 21.48 7.50
CA ALA A 213 2.27 22.68 8.31
C ALA A 213 2.44 22.42 9.81
N ASP A 214 2.19 21.18 10.25
CA ASP A 214 2.19 20.79 11.65
C ASP A 214 3.60 20.70 12.22
N GLY A 215 3.92 21.62 13.14
CA GLY A 215 5.20 21.70 13.82
C GLY A 215 5.28 22.99 14.63
N GLU A 216 5.67 22.90 15.89
CA GLU A 216 5.80 24.07 16.76
C GLU A 216 7.20 24.70 16.59
N ASP A 217 7.28 26.03 16.66
CA ASP A 217 8.58 26.69 16.71
C ASP A 217 9.20 26.40 18.08
N GLY A 218 10.29 25.61 18.12
CA GLY A 218 10.96 25.22 19.37
C GLY A 218 10.80 23.74 19.75
N SER A 219 10.20 22.92 18.89
CA SER A 219 10.11 21.46 19.08
C SER A 219 11.47 20.79 19.24
N ASP A 220 11.54 19.81 20.14
CA ASP A 220 12.69 18.90 20.33
C ASP A 220 13.16 18.34 18.97
N PRO A 221 14.49 18.25 18.71
CA PRO A 221 15.05 17.56 17.54
C PRO A 221 14.38 16.23 17.19
N ALA A 222 13.98 15.44 18.19
CA ALA A 222 13.29 14.16 17.99
C ALA A 222 11.90 14.34 17.32
N GLN A 223 11.17 15.40 17.68
CA GLN A 223 9.86 15.71 17.10
C GLN A 223 9.99 16.21 15.66
N LEU A 224 11.02 17.02 15.37
CA LEU A 224 11.31 17.48 14.01
C LEU A 224 11.67 16.30 13.09
N ALA A 225 12.49 15.37 13.58
CA ALA A 225 12.81 14.14 12.86
C ALA A 225 11.55 13.29 12.59
N HIS A 226 10.66 13.19 13.58
CA HIS A 226 9.39 12.48 13.42
C HIS A 226 8.47 13.15 12.39
N GLY A 227 8.32 14.48 12.44
CA GLY A 227 7.54 15.23 11.44
C GLY A 227 8.10 15.08 10.02
N ALA A 228 9.42 15.08 9.87
CA ALA A 228 10.07 14.83 8.59
C ALA A 228 9.79 13.41 8.05
N GLU A 229 9.79 12.40 8.93
CA GLU A 229 9.43 11.03 8.57
C GLU A 229 7.96 10.91 8.15
N LEU A 230 7.03 11.50 8.90
CA LEU A 230 5.61 11.52 8.57
C LEU A 230 5.36 12.22 7.22
N ALA A 231 6.01 13.36 6.97
CA ALA A 231 5.92 14.08 5.70
C ALA A 231 6.48 13.24 4.54
N ALA A 232 7.55 12.48 4.74
CA ALA A 232 8.09 11.56 3.73
C ALA A 232 7.10 10.41 3.43
N GLN A 233 6.50 9.80 4.46
CA GLN A 233 5.49 8.76 4.29
C GLN A 233 4.24 9.28 3.55
N SER A 234 3.74 10.46 3.93
CA SER A 234 2.59 11.08 3.26
C SER A 234 2.88 11.46 1.81
N ARG A 235 4.09 11.95 1.50
CA ARG A 235 4.53 12.19 0.11
C ARG A 235 4.52 10.92 -0.72
N ARG A 236 5.03 9.82 -0.15
CA ARG A 236 5.00 8.51 -0.81
C ARG A 236 3.56 8.08 -1.11
N HIS A 237 2.65 8.19 -0.15
CA HIS A 237 1.24 7.85 -0.37
C HIS A 237 0.62 8.70 -1.48
N ALA A 238 0.90 10.00 -1.53
CA ALA A 238 0.44 10.88 -2.60
C ALA A 238 0.96 10.46 -3.99
N ARG A 239 2.23 10.02 -4.11
CA ARG A 239 2.78 9.48 -5.37
C ARG A 239 2.08 8.19 -5.81
N ILE A 240 1.88 7.26 -4.87
CA ILE A 240 1.20 5.98 -5.14
C ILE A 240 -0.25 6.23 -5.58
N ASP A 241 -0.96 7.12 -4.89
CA ASP A 241 -2.34 7.49 -5.26
C ASP A 241 -2.39 8.14 -6.65
N LEU A 242 -1.39 8.96 -7.00
CA LEU A 242 -1.28 9.61 -8.30
C LEU A 242 -1.02 8.61 -9.43
N GLU A 243 -0.13 7.65 -9.24
CA GLU A 243 0.10 6.55 -10.18
C GLU A 243 -1.10 5.62 -10.30
N SER A 244 -1.75 5.30 -9.17
CA SER A 244 -3.00 4.52 -9.15
C SER A 244 -4.09 5.23 -9.96
N ALA A 245 -4.27 6.54 -9.78
CA ALA A 245 -5.22 7.33 -10.57
C ALA A 245 -4.88 7.35 -12.06
N ARG A 246 -3.59 7.43 -12.44
CA ARG A 246 -3.16 7.31 -13.85
C ARG A 246 -3.53 5.96 -14.45
N ARG A 247 -3.27 4.86 -13.73
CA ARG A 247 -3.63 3.49 -14.18
C ARG A 247 -5.14 3.34 -14.35
N VAL A 248 -5.92 3.71 -13.33
CA VAL A 248 -7.38 3.62 -13.36
C VAL A 248 -7.97 4.44 -14.50
N LEU A 249 -7.45 5.64 -14.77
CA LEU A 249 -7.89 6.44 -15.92
C LEU A 249 -7.51 5.80 -17.26
N GLY A 250 -6.31 5.23 -17.38
CA GLY A 250 -5.86 4.54 -18.58
C GLY A 250 -6.74 3.33 -18.97
N GLU A 251 -7.42 2.71 -18.01
CA GLU A 251 -8.31 1.56 -18.21
C GLU A 251 -9.75 1.93 -18.62
N VAL A 252 -10.14 3.21 -18.58
CA VAL A 252 -11.52 3.63 -18.88
C VAL A 252 -11.80 3.65 -20.38
N ALA A 253 -12.76 2.84 -20.84
CA ALA A 253 -13.24 2.85 -22.22
C ALA A 253 -14.03 4.13 -22.56
N ILE A 254 -13.67 4.80 -23.66
CA ILE A 254 -14.26 6.09 -24.08
C ILE A 254 -15.25 5.85 -25.24
N GLU A 255 -16.53 5.66 -24.92
CA GLU A 255 -17.57 5.37 -25.95
C GLU A 255 -18.57 6.51 -26.18
N ARG A 256 -18.58 7.59 -25.36
CA ARG A 256 -19.60 8.68 -25.45
C ARG A 256 -19.01 10.10 -25.32
N THR A 257 -19.63 11.10 -25.96
CA THR A 257 -19.17 12.51 -25.97
C THR A 257 -19.14 13.16 -24.58
N ALA A 258 -20.15 12.93 -23.74
CA ALA A 258 -20.16 13.42 -22.35
C ALA A 258 -19.08 12.74 -21.49
N SER A 259 -18.82 11.46 -21.74
CA SER A 259 -17.75 10.68 -21.10
C SER A 259 -16.36 11.18 -21.49
N ARG A 260 -16.19 11.64 -22.74
CA ARG A 260 -14.94 12.25 -23.23
C ARG A 260 -14.61 13.55 -22.49
N ARG A 261 -15.56 14.47 -22.34
CA ARG A 261 -15.34 15.73 -21.59
C ARG A 261 -15.00 15.47 -20.12
N LEU A 262 -15.67 14.52 -19.48
CA LEU A 262 -15.36 14.15 -18.09
C LEU A 262 -13.94 13.55 -17.97
N TYR A 263 -13.56 12.68 -18.90
CA TYR A 263 -12.23 12.09 -18.96
C TYR A 263 -11.13 13.15 -19.13
N GLU A 264 -11.28 14.06 -20.10
CA GLU A 264 -10.34 15.17 -20.33
C GLU A 264 -10.20 16.06 -19.08
N ASN A 265 -11.30 16.40 -18.41
CA ASN A 265 -11.26 17.15 -17.15
C ASN A 265 -10.54 16.39 -16.02
N LEU A 266 -10.73 15.08 -15.90
CA LEU A 266 -10.03 14.26 -14.89
C LEU A 266 -8.53 14.14 -15.18
N LEU A 267 -8.13 14.04 -16.45
CA LEU A 267 -6.73 14.10 -16.85
C LEU A 267 -6.10 15.45 -16.49
N VAL A 268 -6.80 16.55 -16.77
CA VAL A 268 -6.36 17.90 -16.41
C VAL A 268 -6.18 18.03 -14.89
N ARG A 269 -7.18 17.61 -14.11
CA ARG A 269 -7.11 17.61 -12.63
C ARG A 269 -5.94 16.76 -12.13
N LEU A 270 -5.73 15.57 -12.70
CA LEU A 270 -4.64 14.68 -12.30
C LEU A 270 -3.25 15.24 -12.63
N ALA A 271 -3.08 15.87 -13.80
CA ALA A 271 -1.84 16.54 -14.16
C ALA A 271 -1.53 17.70 -13.19
N ARG A 272 -2.54 18.52 -12.87
CA ARG A 272 -2.42 19.59 -11.86
C ARG A 272 -2.11 19.07 -10.46
N ALA A 273 -2.63 17.90 -10.09
CA ALA A 273 -2.28 17.26 -8.82
C ALA A 273 -0.78 16.88 -8.75
N GLY A 274 -0.17 16.52 -9.88
CA GLY A 274 1.28 16.30 -9.98
C GLY A 274 2.08 17.57 -9.70
N GLU A 275 1.72 18.69 -10.35
CA GLU A 275 2.35 19.99 -10.09
C GLU A 275 2.22 20.43 -8.62
N LEU A 276 1.05 20.22 -8.03
CA LEU A 276 0.80 20.52 -6.62
C LEU A 276 1.65 19.66 -5.69
N LEU A 277 1.87 18.38 -6.00
CA LEU A 277 2.74 17.52 -5.22
C LEU A 277 4.17 18.06 -5.16
N ASP A 278 4.71 18.50 -6.31
CA ASP A 278 6.06 19.03 -6.37
C ASP A 278 6.17 20.35 -5.59
N CYS A 279 5.20 21.25 -5.73
CA CYS A 279 5.12 22.49 -4.96
C CYS A 279 5.04 22.23 -3.44
N LEU A 280 4.12 21.36 -3.00
CA LEU A 280 3.97 20.99 -1.59
C LEU A 280 5.22 20.33 -1.02
N THR A 281 5.94 19.53 -1.83
CA THR A 281 7.19 18.92 -1.41
C THR A 281 8.24 19.99 -1.11
N VAL A 282 8.36 21.02 -1.95
CA VAL A 282 9.27 22.15 -1.68
C VAL A 282 8.87 22.89 -0.41
N LEU A 283 7.59 23.22 -0.25
CA LEU A 283 7.12 23.95 0.93
C LEU A 283 7.31 23.14 2.22
N ALA A 284 7.14 21.82 2.16
CA ALA A 284 7.43 20.92 3.27
C ALA A 284 8.93 20.91 3.61
N ASP A 285 9.80 20.79 2.61
CA ASP A 285 11.26 20.83 2.79
C ASP A 285 11.72 22.17 3.42
N LEU A 286 11.16 23.29 2.96
CA LEU A 286 11.40 24.62 3.54
C LEU A 286 10.95 24.71 5.00
N ARG A 287 9.82 24.12 5.34
CA ARG A 287 9.28 24.14 6.71
C ARG A 287 10.11 23.31 7.68
N LEU A 288 10.70 22.21 7.19
CA LEU A 288 11.59 21.33 7.93
C LEU A 288 13.03 21.87 8.06
N SER A 289 13.36 22.89 7.27
CA SER A 289 14.66 23.53 7.30
C SER A 289 14.87 24.41 8.54
N HIS A 290 15.96 24.19 9.29
CA HIS A 290 16.24 24.93 10.53
C HIS A 290 16.83 26.33 10.30
N TYR A 291 17.42 26.59 9.13
CA TYR A 291 18.00 27.89 8.77
C TYR A 291 16.97 28.93 8.29
N GLN A 292 15.67 28.59 8.19
CA GLN A 292 14.63 29.58 7.92
C GLN A 292 14.31 30.42 9.17
N ALA A 293 14.21 31.74 8.99
CA ALA A 293 13.74 32.63 10.05
C ALA A 293 12.34 32.22 10.54
N PRO A 294 12.07 32.24 11.87
CA PRO A 294 10.76 31.90 12.44
C PRO A 294 9.53 32.54 11.73
N PRO A 295 9.52 33.85 11.37
CA PRO A 295 8.37 34.43 10.67
C PRO A 295 8.15 33.85 9.27
N ALA A 296 9.20 33.45 8.56
CA ALA A 296 9.09 32.81 7.26
C ALA A 296 8.48 31.40 7.39
N ARG A 297 8.91 30.62 8.39
CA ARG A 297 8.35 29.29 8.69
C ARG A 297 6.86 29.36 9.00
N ARG A 298 6.44 30.31 9.85
CA ARG A 298 5.01 30.55 10.16
C ARG A 298 4.20 30.93 8.93
N ARG A 299 4.77 31.74 8.03
CA ARG A 299 4.10 32.10 6.77
C ARG A 299 3.90 30.87 5.87
N THR A 300 4.93 30.04 5.71
CA THR A 300 4.85 28.78 4.95
C THR A 300 3.80 27.84 5.53
N ALA A 301 3.74 27.70 6.86
CA ALA A 301 2.73 26.88 7.54
C ALA A 301 1.30 27.35 7.25
N ARG A 302 1.01 28.64 7.37
CA ARG A 302 -0.32 29.20 7.04
C ARG A 302 -0.71 29.00 5.58
N ILE A 303 0.27 29.09 4.66
CA ILE A 303 0.04 28.85 3.24
C ILE A 303 -0.30 27.37 3.01
N LEU A 304 0.45 26.44 3.61
CA LEU A 304 0.18 25.01 3.55
C LEU A 304 -1.21 24.66 4.11
N GLU A 305 -1.62 25.25 5.23
CA GLU A 305 -2.97 25.07 5.79
C GLU A 305 -4.06 25.55 4.84
N ALA A 306 -3.90 26.73 4.24
CA ALA A 306 -4.85 27.28 3.27
C ALA A 306 -4.91 26.41 1.99
N MET A 307 -3.77 25.92 1.50
CA MET A 307 -3.71 24.98 0.38
C MET A 307 -4.42 23.67 0.72
N ALA A 308 -4.23 23.14 1.94
CA ALA A 308 -4.90 21.93 2.41
C ALA A 308 -6.43 22.07 2.38
N GLN A 309 -6.96 23.22 2.80
CA GLN A 309 -8.41 23.49 2.76
C GLN A 309 -8.94 23.51 1.32
N LEU A 310 -8.23 24.15 0.39
CA LEU A 310 -8.62 24.18 -1.03
C LEU A 310 -8.57 22.80 -1.67
N MET A 311 -7.56 21.98 -1.35
CA MET A 311 -7.45 20.60 -1.86
C MET A 311 -8.52 19.68 -1.28
N ARG A 312 -8.91 19.84 -0.01
CA ARG A 312 -10.08 19.14 0.57
C ARG A 312 -11.38 19.54 -0.13
N ALA A 313 -11.53 20.80 -0.50
CA ALA A 313 -12.69 21.25 -1.28
C ALA A 313 -12.71 20.58 -2.67
N MET A 314 -11.57 20.52 -3.36
CA MET A 314 -11.45 19.80 -4.65
C MET A 314 -11.72 18.30 -4.49
N GLN A 315 -11.20 17.66 -3.45
CA GLN A 315 -11.48 16.24 -3.16
C GLN A 315 -12.99 15.99 -3.04
N ARG A 316 -13.71 16.81 -2.26
CA ARG A 316 -15.16 16.66 -2.07
C ARG A 316 -15.92 16.91 -3.37
N ASP A 317 -15.52 17.90 -4.17
CA ASP A 317 -16.14 18.17 -5.47
C ASP A 317 -15.96 17.01 -6.46
N VAL A 318 -14.72 16.51 -6.61
CA VAL A 318 -14.41 15.39 -7.52
C VAL A 318 -15.18 14.12 -7.10
N ALA A 319 -15.26 13.84 -5.79
CA ALA A 319 -15.94 12.67 -5.25
C ALA A 319 -17.48 12.77 -5.32
N GLY A 320 -18.02 13.98 -5.20
CA GLY A 320 -19.45 14.24 -5.11
C GLY A 320 -20.22 14.13 -6.44
N PRO A 321 -21.55 14.34 -6.40
CA PRO A 321 -22.41 14.33 -7.59
C PRO A 321 -22.03 15.42 -8.61
N THR A 322 -21.49 16.56 -8.13
CA THR A 322 -21.00 17.67 -8.95
C THR A 322 -19.77 17.29 -9.76
N GLY A 323 -18.93 16.37 -9.28
CA GLY A 323 -17.81 15.81 -10.02
C GLY A 323 -18.22 15.02 -11.27
N ALA A 324 -19.50 14.66 -11.42
CA ALA A 324 -20.04 14.09 -12.66
C ALA A 324 -20.33 15.16 -13.74
N LYS A 325 -20.39 16.45 -13.36
CA LYS A 325 -20.52 17.62 -14.24
C LYS A 325 -19.52 18.70 -13.80
N PRO A 326 -18.20 18.49 -14.04
CA PRO A 326 -17.18 19.44 -13.62
C PRO A 326 -17.43 20.83 -14.23
N SER A 327 -17.30 21.87 -13.41
CA SER A 327 -17.36 23.27 -13.84
C SER A 327 -15.94 23.80 -14.02
N PRO A 328 -15.46 24.03 -15.27
CA PRO A 328 -14.12 24.55 -15.51
C PRO A 328 -13.87 25.89 -14.80
N ALA A 329 -14.92 26.70 -14.63
CA ALA A 329 -14.85 27.97 -13.92
C ALA A 329 -14.59 27.80 -12.41
N ALA A 330 -15.15 26.77 -11.78
CA ALA A 330 -14.88 26.48 -10.37
C ALA A 330 -13.44 26.04 -10.14
N ASP A 331 -12.93 25.16 -11.01
CA ASP A 331 -11.54 24.67 -10.97
C ASP A 331 -10.56 25.81 -11.21
N ALA A 332 -10.84 26.68 -12.18
CA ALA A 332 -10.03 27.87 -12.46
C ALA A 332 -9.95 28.81 -11.25
N ARG A 333 -11.07 29.03 -10.53
CA ARG A 333 -11.08 29.84 -9.30
C ARG A 333 -10.24 29.24 -8.18
N VAL A 334 -10.34 27.92 -7.95
CA VAL A 334 -9.53 27.25 -6.93
C VAL A 334 -8.05 27.32 -7.28
N MET A 335 -7.70 27.08 -8.55
CA MET A 335 -6.31 27.19 -9.02
C MET A 335 -5.78 28.62 -8.90
N MET A 336 -6.59 29.63 -9.22
CA MET A 336 -6.24 31.04 -9.03
C MET A 336 -5.95 31.34 -7.56
N ARG A 337 -6.76 30.84 -6.62
CA ARG A 337 -6.51 31.00 -5.18
C ARG A 337 -5.23 30.29 -4.74
N LEU A 338 -4.96 29.08 -5.23
CA LEU A 338 -3.70 28.37 -4.95
C LEU A 338 -2.49 29.17 -5.45
N ARG A 339 -2.57 29.73 -6.65
CA ARG A 339 -1.54 30.62 -7.20
C ARG A 339 -1.37 31.89 -6.36
N GLN A 340 -2.46 32.51 -5.92
CA GLN A 340 -2.41 33.68 -5.03
C GLN A 340 -1.75 33.35 -3.68
N LEU A 341 -1.98 32.15 -3.13
CA LEU A 341 -1.30 31.71 -1.91
C LEU A 341 0.20 31.53 -2.13
N VAL A 342 0.61 30.88 -3.23
CA VAL A 342 2.03 30.75 -3.61
C VAL A 342 2.66 32.12 -3.86
N ALA A 343 1.92 33.07 -4.45
CA ALA A 343 2.38 34.44 -4.68
C ALA A 343 2.64 35.25 -3.39
N ARG A 344 2.12 34.82 -2.23
CA ARG A 344 2.42 35.44 -0.91
C ARG A 344 3.80 35.06 -0.37
N LEU A 345 4.48 34.08 -0.98
CA LEU A 345 5.87 33.75 -0.69
C LEU A 345 6.81 34.84 -1.23
N PRO A 346 8.06 34.91 -0.73
CA PRO A 346 9.07 35.79 -1.32
C PRO A 346 9.14 35.66 -2.85
N ALA A 347 9.39 36.76 -3.56
CA ALA A 347 9.27 36.84 -5.02
C ALA A 347 10.07 35.76 -5.79
N VAL A 348 11.28 35.44 -5.32
CA VAL A 348 12.11 34.37 -5.92
C VAL A 348 11.45 33.00 -5.73
N THR A 349 10.92 32.74 -4.54
CA THR A 349 10.24 31.49 -4.20
C THR A 349 8.95 31.32 -5.00
N SER A 350 8.13 32.37 -5.09
CA SER A 350 6.89 32.33 -5.85
C SER A 350 7.13 32.20 -7.36
N HIS A 351 8.18 32.83 -7.90
CA HIS A 351 8.59 32.69 -9.29
C HIS A 351 9.04 31.26 -9.64
N ARG A 352 9.85 30.63 -8.78
CA ARG A 352 10.33 29.25 -8.98
C ARG A 352 9.26 28.19 -8.75
N LEU A 353 8.31 28.46 -7.87
CA LEU A 353 7.16 27.60 -7.59
C LEU A 353 5.94 27.92 -8.44
N GLN A 354 6.09 28.71 -9.51
CA GLN A 354 4.96 29.03 -10.38
C GLN A 354 4.29 27.73 -10.85
N LEU A 355 3.06 27.52 -10.36
CA LEU A 355 2.17 26.49 -10.88
C LEU A 355 1.92 26.84 -12.34
N ALA A 356 2.64 26.16 -13.24
CA ALA A 356 2.84 26.56 -14.62
C ALA A 356 1.53 26.98 -15.30
N GLN A 357 1.60 28.04 -16.12
CA GLN A 357 0.48 28.45 -16.97
C GLN A 357 0.20 27.46 -18.11
N ALA A 358 1.07 26.45 -18.29
CA ALA A 358 1.08 25.57 -19.45
C ALA A 358 -0.33 25.06 -19.82
N PRO A 359 -0.81 25.35 -21.05
CA PRO A 359 -1.94 24.62 -21.60
C PRO A 359 -1.53 23.16 -21.66
N LEU A 360 -2.33 22.30 -21.03
CA LEU A 360 -2.09 20.86 -20.88
C LEU A 360 -2.12 20.07 -22.20
N ALA A 361 -2.04 20.74 -23.35
CA ALA A 361 -2.27 20.16 -24.66
C ALA A 361 -1.03 19.53 -25.31
N GLU A 362 0.21 19.93 -24.97
CA GLU A 362 1.36 19.58 -25.83
C GLU A 362 2.58 18.92 -25.19
N SER A 363 2.77 18.85 -23.86
CA SER A 363 4.14 18.58 -23.36
C SER A 363 4.36 17.54 -22.24
N ALA A 364 3.37 16.82 -21.70
CA ALA A 364 3.68 15.89 -20.59
C ALA A 364 2.77 14.67 -20.37
N VAL A 365 1.97 14.30 -21.37
CA VAL A 365 1.29 13.00 -21.38
C VAL A 365 1.51 12.46 -22.78
N ALA A 366 1.94 11.21 -22.90
CA ALA A 366 1.90 10.48 -24.18
C ALA A 366 0.60 10.85 -24.89
N ASP A 367 0.70 11.28 -26.15
CA ASP A 367 -0.41 11.81 -26.94
C ASP A 367 -1.70 11.02 -26.60
N PRO A 368 -2.82 11.68 -26.22
CA PRO A 368 -4.09 10.99 -25.99
C PRO A 368 -4.46 10.04 -27.15
N VAL A 369 -3.91 10.27 -28.34
CA VAL A 369 -3.96 9.39 -29.50
C VAL A 369 -3.09 8.13 -29.33
N ASP A 370 -1.89 8.21 -28.78
CA ASP A 370 -1.01 7.06 -28.51
C ASP A 370 -1.53 6.17 -27.37
N LEU A 371 -2.08 6.77 -26.30
CA LEU A 371 -2.81 6.01 -25.27
C LEU A 371 -4.06 5.32 -25.84
N LYS A 372 -4.78 5.98 -26.76
CA LYS A 372 -5.89 5.36 -27.51
C LYS A 372 -5.44 4.26 -28.45
N ARG A 373 -4.29 4.38 -29.11
CA ARG A 373 -3.71 3.34 -29.99
C ARG A 373 -3.28 2.13 -29.18
N ALA A 374 -2.64 2.33 -28.03
CA ALA A 374 -2.29 1.26 -27.09
C ALA A 374 -3.54 0.52 -26.56
N ALA A 375 -4.61 1.24 -26.22
CA ALA A 375 -5.87 0.65 -25.76
C ALA A 375 -6.66 -0.06 -26.88
N ARG A 376 -6.61 0.45 -28.12
CA ARG A 376 -7.23 -0.19 -29.30
C ARG A 376 -6.46 -1.43 -29.75
N GLY A 377 -5.15 -1.50 -29.53
CA GLY A 377 -4.33 -2.69 -29.80
C GLY A 377 -4.75 -3.95 -29.03
N GLY A 378 -5.54 -3.81 -27.95
CA GLY A 378 -6.09 -4.92 -27.16
C GLY A 378 -7.49 -5.40 -27.56
N GLY A 379 -8.14 -4.77 -28.54
CA GLY A 379 -9.56 -4.98 -28.83
C GLY A 379 -9.86 -5.78 -30.10
N ALA A 380 -10.32 -7.03 -29.91
CA ALA A 380 -11.11 -7.86 -30.84
C ALA A 380 -10.43 -8.34 -32.14
N GLN A 381 -9.67 -9.44 -32.04
CA GLN A 381 -9.59 -10.38 -33.16
C GLN A 381 -10.87 -11.25 -33.19
N PRO A 382 -11.40 -11.60 -34.38
CA PRO A 382 -12.60 -12.44 -34.50
C PRO A 382 -12.42 -13.78 -33.76
N GLY A 383 -13.44 -14.17 -33.00
CA GLY A 383 -13.45 -15.38 -32.20
C GLY A 383 -13.59 -16.62 -33.08
N GLY A 384 -12.51 -17.37 -33.22
CA GLY A 384 -12.51 -18.73 -33.76
C GLY A 384 -11.75 -19.65 -32.81
N VAL A 385 -11.98 -20.96 -32.89
CA VAL A 385 -11.29 -21.97 -32.05
C VAL A 385 -9.75 -21.79 -32.11
N ARG A 386 -9.23 -21.34 -33.26
CA ARG A 386 -7.79 -21.06 -33.46
C ARG A 386 -7.25 -19.92 -32.59
N THR A 387 -8.03 -18.87 -32.32
CA THR A 387 -7.58 -17.77 -31.43
C THR A 387 -7.63 -18.17 -29.96
N TRP A 388 -8.57 -19.02 -29.57
CA TRP A 388 -8.60 -19.66 -28.24
C TRP A 388 -7.41 -20.60 -28.03
N LEU A 389 -7.12 -21.47 -29.00
CA LEU A 389 -5.95 -22.36 -28.97
C LEU A 389 -4.64 -21.56 -28.91
N ALA A 390 -4.50 -20.50 -29.72
CA ALA A 390 -3.33 -19.64 -29.68
C ALA A 390 -3.17 -18.91 -28.34
N ARG A 391 -4.26 -18.49 -27.69
CA ARG A 391 -4.23 -17.92 -26.35
C ARG A 391 -3.82 -18.94 -25.29
N LEU A 392 -4.40 -20.14 -25.31
CA LEU A 392 -4.01 -21.24 -24.42
C LEU A 392 -2.54 -21.60 -24.60
N TRP A 393 -2.06 -21.70 -25.85
CA TRP A 393 -0.66 -21.93 -26.16
C TRP A 393 0.24 -20.79 -25.65
N SER A 394 -0.18 -19.53 -25.77
CA SER A 394 0.59 -18.39 -25.23
C SER A 394 0.66 -18.37 -23.69
N LEU A 395 -0.36 -18.91 -23.01
CA LEU A 395 -0.37 -19.04 -21.56
C LEU A 395 0.52 -20.20 -21.12
N ALA A 396 0.39 -21.35 -21.78
CA ALA A 396 1.22 -22.53 -21.56
C ALA A 396 2.71 -22.22 -21.81
N ARG A 397 3.03 -21.53 -22.91
CA ARG A 397 4.40 -21.10 -23.22
C ARG A 397 4.95 -20.15 -22.14
N ARG A 398 4.13 -19.24 -21.61
CA ARG A 398 4.54 -18.39 -20.48
C ARG A 398 4.84 -19.25 -19.25
N ALA A 399 3.96 -20.17 -18.87
CA ALA A 399 4.22 -21.07 -17.75
C ALA A 399 5.50 -21.90 -17.93
N LEU A 400 5.72 -22.45 -19.13
CA LEU A 400 6.93 -23.21 -19.47
C LEU A 400 8.19 -22.35 -19.37
N LEU A 401 8.19 -21.13 -19.92
CA LEU A 401 9.33 -20.22 -19.81
C LEU A 401 9.65 -19.85 -18.36
N HIS A 402 8.63 -19.64 -17.53
CA HIS A 402 8.82 -19.37 -16.10
C HIS A 402 9.31 -20.60 -15.33
N ALA A 403 8.89 -21.81 -15.74
CA ALA A 403 9.37 -23.07 -15.16
C ALA A 403 10.83 -23.36 -15.56
N GLU A 404 11.19 -23.19 -16.83
CA GLU A 404 12.55 -23.35 -17.35
C GLU A 404 13.52 -22.32 -16.76
N ALA A 405 13.07 -21.07 -16.59
CA ALA A 405 13.87 -20.01 -15.98
C ALA A 405 14.00 -20.14 -14.46
N GLY A 406 13.26 -21.07 -13.81
CA GLY A 406 13.22 -21.19 -12.36
C GLY A 406 12.73 -19.91 -11.67
N SER A 407 11.72 -19.25 -12.25
CA SER A 407 11.31 -17.91 -11.83
C SER A 407 10.81 -17.88 -10.39
N ASP A 408 10.79 -16.69 -9.81
CA ASP A 408 10.42 -16.48 -8.42
C ASP A 408 9.01 -16.95 -8.08
N GLU A 409 8.10 -16.80 -9.03
CA GLU A 409 6.72 -17.27 -8.95
C GLU A 409 6.65 -18.79 -8.92
N TRP A 410 7.60 -19.48 -9.58
CA TRP A 410 7.68 -20.93 -9.58
C TRP A 410 8.04 -21.47 -8.18
N GLN A 411 9.07 -20.90 -7.56
CA GLN A 411 9.46 -21.27 -6.18
C GLN A 411 8.34 -20.96 -5.18
N HIS A 412 7.63 -19.84 -5.37
CA HIS A 412 6.49 -19.48 -4.55
C HIS A 412 5.34 -20.49 -4.66
N GLY A 413 5.04 -21.02 -5.85
CA GLY A 413 4.05 -22.08 -6.05
C GLY A 413 4.36 -23.33 -5.22
N TRP A 414 5.59 -23.83 -5.32
CA TRP A 414 6.04 -24.97 -4.51
C TRP A 414 6.02 -24.69 -3.01
N ARG A 415 6.40 -23.49 -2.59
CA ARG A 415 6.29 -23.10 -1.18
C ARG A 415 4.83 -23.08 -0.69
N CYS A 416 3.90 -22.57 -1.48
CA CYS A 416 2.48 -22.61 -1.15
C CYS A 416 1.97 -24.05 -1.01
N ALA A 417 2.36 -24.94 -1.92
CA ALA A 417 2.04 -26.37 -1.84
C ALA A 417 2.61 -27.00 -0.56
N ALA A 418 3.91 -26.83 -0.29
CA ALA A 418 4.57 -27.41 0.87
C ALA A 418 4.02 -26.87 2.20
N ALA A 419 3.76 -25.56 2.29
CA ALA A 419 3.18 -24.94 3.48
C ALA A 419 1.75 -25.42 3.74
N ALA A 420 0.92 -25.48 2.69
CA ALA A 420 -0.45 -26.01 2.82
C ALA A 420 -0.45 -27.49 3.23
N GLY A 421 0.44 -28.29 2.64
CA GLY A 421 0.59 -29.70 3.02
C GLY A 421 1.07 -29.88 4.45
N ALA A 422 2.05 -29.09 4.89
CA ALA A 422 2.52 -29.10 6.28
C ALA A 422 1.40 -28.73 7.27
N THR A 423 0.60 -27.70 6.96
CA THR A 423 -0.56 -27.35 7.78
C THR A 423 -1.61 -28.45 7.78
N TYR A 424 -1.89 -29.08 6.63
CA TYR A 424 -2.84 -30.18 6.52
C TYR A 424 -2.42 -31.37 7.39
N VAL A 425 -1.15 -31.78 7.32
CA VAL A 425 -0.60 -32.85 8.17
C VAL A 425 -0.69 -32.47 9.64
N LEU A 426 -0.30 -31.25 10.01
CA LEU A 426 -0.38 -30.78 11.40
C LEU A 426 -1.81 -30.82 11.95
N VAL A 427 -2.78 -30.39 11.15
CA VAL A 427 -4.21 -30.40 11.50
C VAL A 427 -4.69 -31.83 11.77
N HIS A 428 -4.31 -32.80 10.93
CA HIS A 428 -4.74 -34.19 11.08
C HIS A 428 -4.03 -34.91 12.22
N LEU A 429 -2.73 -34.61 12.45
CA LEU A 429 -1.97 -35.19 13.56
C LEU A 429 -2.45 -34.71 14.93
N LEU A 430 -2.90 -33.46 15.02
CA LEU A 430 -3.39 -32.84 16.26
C LEU A 430 -4.91 -32.92 16.40
N GLU A 431 -5.60 -33.55 15.45
CA GLU A 431 -7.07 -33.66 15.38
C GLU A 431 -7.78 -32.31 15.61
N LEU A 432 -7.24 -31.25 14.99
CA LEU A 432 -7.72 -29.88 15.25
C LEU A 432 -9.15 -29.68 14.74
N PRO A 433 -10.11 -29.33 15.61
CA PRO A 433 -11.46 -29.03 15.18
C PRO A 433 -11.46 -27.82 14.25
N PHE A 434 -12.19 -27.92 13.14
CA PHE A 434 -12.22 -26.92 12.07
C PHE A 434 -10.84 -26.57 11.49
N GLY A 435 -9.91 -27.53 11.45
CA GLY A 435 -8.54 -27.31 11.04
C GLY A 435 -8.35 -26.83 9.58
N TYR A 436 -9.35 -27.01 8.71
CA TYR A 436 -9.37 -26.38 7.38
C TYR A 436 -9.15 -24.85 7.41
N TRP A 437 -9.54 -24.17 8.51
CA TRP A 437 -9.24 -22.74 8.70
C TRP A 437 -7.75 -22.45 8.81
N ALA A 438 -6.98 -23.34 9.45
CA ALA A 438 -5.53 -23.19 9.54
C ALA A 438 -4.92 -23.29 8.15
N THR A 439 -5.31 -24.30 7.36
CA THR A 439 -4.83 -24.50 5.99
C THR A 439 -5.17 -23.32 5.10
N MET A 440 -6.42 -22.82 5.16
CA MET A 440 -6.83 -21.62 4.43
C MET A 440 -6.04 -20.38 4.87
N ALA A 441 -5.85 -20.18 6.18
CA ALA A 441 -5.09 -19.04 6.70
C ALA A 441 -3.64 -19.08 6.21
N THR A 442 -2.98 -20.25 6.21
CA THR A 442 -1.63 -20.44 5.67
C THR A 442 -1.57 -19.98 4.21
N MET A 443 -2.50 -20.44 3.38
CA MET A 443 -2.55 -20.06 1.95
C MET A 443 -2.75 -18.54 1.75
N LEU A 444 -3.63 -17.91 2.54
CA LEU A 444 -3.98 -16.50 2.36
C LEU A 444 -2.90 -15.52 2.82
N VAL A 445 -2.12 -15.87 3.85
CA VAL A 445 -1.07 -15.01 4.39
C VAL A 445 0.28 -15.22 3.72
N MET A 446 0.51 -16.40 3.13
CA MET A 446 1.73 -16.69 2.37
C MET A 446 1.88 -15.68 1.22
N GLN A 447 2.97 -14.94 1.21
CA GLN A 447 3.33 -14.00 0.14
C GLN A 447 4.60 -14.44 -0.55
N PRO A 448 4.95 -13.90 -1.73
CA PRO A 448 6.19 -14.26 -2.43
C PRO A 448 7.47 -13.93 -1.66
N THR A 449 7.48 -12.87 -0.85
CA THR A 449 8.64 -12.48 -0.03
C THR A 449 8.43 -12.83 1.44
N ILE A 450 9.54 -12.98 2.17
CA ILE A 450 9.52 -13.24 3.62
C ILE A 450 8.94 -12.03 4.36
N ALA A 451 9.37 -10.81 4.03
CA ALA A 451 8.89 -9.60 4.70
C ALA A 451 7.38 -9.37 4.53
N ASP A 452 6.83 -9.66 3.35
CA ASP A 452 5.40 -9.54 3.12
C ASP A 452 4.63 -10.64 3.86
N SER A 453 5.16 -11.87 3.88
CA SER A 453 4.56 -12.99 4.62
C SER A 453 4.57 -12.74 6.12
N TRP A 454 5.66 -12.18 6.67
CA TRP A 454 5.75 -11.74 8.06
C TRP A 454 4.65 -10.72 8.39
N SER A 455 4.58 -9.64 7.60
CA SER A 455 3.61 -8.57 7.84
C SER A 455 2.18 -9.10 7.79
N ARG A 456 1.84 -9.90 6.78
CA ARG A 456 0.51 -10.49 6.65
C ARG A 456 0.18 -11.51 7.72
N SER A 457 1.14 -12.34 8.13
CA SER A 457 0.94 -13.36 9.16
C SER A 457 0.66 -12.71 10.52
N VAL A 458 1.43 -11.69 10.89
CA VAL A 458 1.20 -10.91 12.12
C VAL A 458 -0.14 -10.19 12.09
N GLU A 459 -0.46 -9.52 10.98
CA GLU A 459 -1.74 -8.83 10.82
C GLU A 459 -2.93 -9.79 10.84
N ARG A 460 -2.79 -10.99 10.25
CA ARG A 460 -3.81 -12.05 10.34
C ARG A 460 -3.98 -12.56 11.76
N ALA A 461 -2.89 -12.89 12.44
CA ALA A 461 -2.92 -13.45 13.79
C ALA A 461 -3.58 -12.47 14.78
N ILE A 462 -3.10 -11.22 14.81
CA ILE A 462 -3.68 -10.18 15.66
C ILE A 462 -5.14 -9.91 15.25
N GLY A 463 -5.41 -9.80 13.95
CA GLY A 463 -6.74 -9.57 13.43
C GLY A 463 -7.73 -10.66 13.83
N SER A 464 -7.34 -11.93 13.73
CA SER A 464 -8.18 -13.07 14.10
C SER A 464 -8.41 -13.20 15.61
N VAL A 465 -7.41 -12.87 16.44
CA VAL A 465 -7.61 -12.85 17.91
C VAL A 465 -8.59 -11.74 18.30
N VAL A 466 -8.37 -10.51 17.82
CA VAL A 466 -9.27 -9.38 18.12
C VAL A 466 -10.67 -9.61 17.53
N GLY A 467 -10.74 -10.14 16.32
CA GLY A 467 -12.00 -10.47 15.65
C GLY A 467 -12.76 -11.62 16.31
N GLY A 468 -12.05 -12.63 16.82
CA GLY A 468 -12.62 -13.71 17.62
C GLY A 468 -13.20 -13.18 18.93
N ALA A 469 -12.46 -12.33 19.65
CA ALA A 469 -12.96 -11.65 20.85
C ALA A 469 -14.19 -10.78 20.56
N LEU A 470 -14.21 -10.09 19.41
CA LEU A 470 -15.37 -9.33 18.96
C LEU A 470 -16.56 -10.25 18.64
N ALA A 471 -16.34 -11.40 18.00
CA ALA A 471 -17.39 -12.39 17.73
C ALA A 471 -18.03 -12.88 19.04
N VAL A 472 -17.19 -13.24 20.01
CA VAL A 472 -17.62 -13.65 21.36
C VAL A 472 -18.46 -12.57 22.02
N LEU A 473 -17.96 -11.33 22.05
CA LEU A 473 -18.69 -10.21 22.63
C LEU A 473 -20.06 -10.02 22.00
N LEU A 474 -20.15 -10.12 20.67
CA LEU A 474 -21.40 -9.96 19.93
C LEU A 474 -22.38 -11.11 20.19
N SER A 475 -21.90 -12.35 20.28
CA SER A 475 -22.73 -13.53 20.59
C SER A 475 -23.35 -13.47 21.99
N LEU A 476 -22.78 -12.71 22.93
CA LEU A 476 -23.38 -12.51 24.27
C LEU A 476 -24.66 -11.66 24.25
N PHE A 477 -24.85 -10.83 23.22
CA PHE A 477 -26.00 -9.91 23.13
C PHE A 477 -27.03 -10.34 22.09
N VAL A 478 -26.65 -11.19 21.12
CA VAL A 478 -27.49 -11.52 19.96
C VAL A 478 -27.76 -13.01 19.89
N HIS A 479 -29.02 -13.39 20.15
CA HIS A 479 -29.42 -14.79 20.26
C HIS A 479 -30.41 -15.24 19.16
N SER A 480 -31.01 -14.31 18.41
CA SER A 480 -31.94 -14.68 17.33
C SER A 480 -31.22 -14.83 15.98
N PRO A 481 -31.53 -15.86 15.16
CA PRO A 481 -30.94 -16.06 13.84
C PRO A 481 -31.12 -14.84 12.92
N LEU A 482 -32.28 -14.19 12.97
CA LEU A 482 -32.54 -12.94 12.25
C LEU A 482 -31.62 -11.80 12.70
N ALA A 483 -31.41 -11.62 14.01
CA ALA A 483 -30.52 -10.57 14.49
C ALA A 483 -29.05 -10.85 14.16
N LEU A 484 -28.63 -12.13 14.13
CA LEU A 484 -27.32 -12.54 13.61
C LEU A 484 -27.18 -12.19 12.12
N ALA A 485 -28.18 -12.54 11.30
CA ALA A 485 -28.17 -12.19 9.87
C ALA A 485 -28.12 -10.67 9.64
N LEU A 486 -28.83 -9.89 10.45
CA LEU A 486 -28.78 -8.42 10.41
C LEU A 486 -27.44 -7.85 10.88
N LEU A 487 -26.78 -8.48 11.86
CA LEU A 487 -25.47 -8.07 12.38
C LEU A 487 -24.32 -8.38 11.42
N VAL A 488 -24.43 -9.46 10.65
CA VAL A 488 -23.46 -9.82 9.59
C VAL A 488 -23.37 -8.72 8.53
N PHE A 489 -24.46 -7.99 8.25
CA PHE A 489 -24.48 -6.92 7.26
C PHE A 489 -23.46 -5.81 7.55
N PRO A 490 -23.52 -5.06 8.68
CA PRO A 490 -22.55 -4.01 8.97
C PRO A 490 -21.11 -4.53 9.13
N LEU A 491 -20.92 -5.74 9.68
CA LEU A 491 -19.60 -6.37 9.77
C LEU A 491 -19.01 -6.64 8.37
N THR A 492 -19.83 -7.13 7.44
CA THR A 492 -19.42 -7.36 6.05
C THR A 492 -19.08 -6.05 5.33
N VAL A 493 -19.87 -4.99 5.59
CA VAL A 493 -19.56 -3.64 5.08
C VAL A 493 -18.18 -3.20 5.57
N LEU A 494 -17.92 -3.27 6.87
CA LEU A 494 -16.65 -2.87 7.46
C LEU A 494 -15.48 -3.72 6.94
N THR A 495 -15.67 -5.03 6.82
CA THR A 495 -14.68 -5.98 6.31
C THR A 495 -14.18 -5.54 4.93
N MET A 496 -15.07 -5.45 3.94
CA MET A 496 -14.65 -5.11 2.58
C MET A 496 -14.26 -3.63 2.44
N ALA A 497 -14.89 -2.73 3.20
CA ALA A 497 -14.53 -1.32 3.15
C ALA A 497 -13.10 -1.08 3.65
N LEU A 498 -12.64 -1.78 4.69
CA LEU A 498 -11.32 -1.57 5.29
C LEU A 498 -10.20 -2.40 4.65
N ARG A 499 -10.52 -3.30 3.72
CA ARG A 499 -9.55 -4.11 2.96
C ARG A 499 -8.43 -3.29 2.31
N PRO A 500 -8.67 -2.13 1.66
CA PRO A 500 -7.60 -1.33 1.08
C PRO A 500 -6.82 -0.49 2.11
N VAL A 501 -7.33 -0.38 3.34
CA VAL A 501 -6.72 0.43 4.42
C VAL A 501 -5.70 -0.39 5.20
N SER A 502 -6.07 -1.60 5.62
CA SER A 502 -5.19 -2.50 6.38
C SER A 502 -5.71 -3.93 6.31
N TYR A 503 -4.81 -4.87 6.07
CA TYR A 503 -5.17 -6.29 6.07
C TYR A 503 -5.50 -6.79 7.49
N GLY A 504 -4.85 -6.24 8.53
CA GLY A 504 -5.22 -6.50 9.92
C GLY A 504 -6.64 -6.05 10.27
N LEU A 505 -7.04 -4.82 9.89
CA LEU A 505 -8.41 -4.33 10.11
C LEU A 505 -9.43 -5.18 9.34
N TYR A 506 -9.11 -5.53 8.10
CA TYR A 506 -9.90 -6.48 7.31
C TYR A 506 -10.07 -7.82 8.04
N ALA A 507 -8.99 -8.42 8.54
CA ALA A 507 -9.04 -9.69 9.27
C ALA A 507 -9.84 -9.60 10.58
N THR A 508 -9.78 -8.47 11.29
CA THR A 508 -10.56 -8.21 12.52
C THR A 508 -12.06 -8.28 12.27
N PHE A 509 -12.57 -7.68 11.19
CA PHE A 509 -14.00 -7.74 10.89
C PHE A 509 -14.39 -8.99 10.09
N LEU A 510 -13.47 -9.58 9.33
CA LEU A 510 -13.70 -10.82 8.61
C LEU A 510 -13.99 -12.00 9.55
N THR A 511 -13.22 -12.11 10.63
CA THR A 511 -13.32 -13.24 11.57
C THR A 511 -14.74 -13.38 12.16
N PRO A 512 -15.37 -12.34 12.75
CA PRO A 512 -16.73 -12.45 13.25
C PRO A 512 -17.76 -12.68 12.13
N VAL A 513 -17.59 -12.15 10.92
CA VAL A 513 -18.50 -12.47 9.79
C VAL A 513 -18.57 -13.98 9.57
N PHE A 514 -17.43 -14.65 9.51
CA PHE A 514 -17.37 -16.08 9.24
C PHE A 514 -17.75 -16.93 10.44
N VAL A 515 -17.39 -16.50 11.66
CA VAL A 515 -17.80 -17.18 12.89
C VAL A 515 -19.33 -17.20 12.99
N LEU A 516 -19.96 -16.04 12.83
CA LEU A 516 -21.41 -15.91 12.95
C LEU A 516 -22.16 -16.59 11.81
N VAL A 517 -21.60 -16.61 10.58
CA VAL A 517 -22.22 -17.28 9.41
C VAL A 517 -22.11 -18.81 9.49
N ALA A 518 -20.97 -19.34 9.91
CA ALA A 518 -20.76 -20.79 9.93
C ALA A 518 -21.50 -21.48 11.09
N ASP A 519 -21.82 -20.74 12.14
CA ASP A 519 -22.43 -21.27 13.37
C ASP A 519 -23.92 -20.86 13.52
N VAL A 520 -24.55 -20.37 12.44
CA VAL A 520 -25.99 -20.03 12.43
C VAL A 520 -26.81 -21.25 12.85
N GLY A 521 -27.46 -21.16 14.01
CA GLY A 521 -28.31 -22.21 14.58
C GLY A 521 -27.63 -23.14 15.59
N SER A 522 -26.35 -22.93 15.93
CA SER A 522 -25.67 -23.66 17.01
C SER A 522 -25.93 -23.05 18.39
N ASP A 523 -25.81 -23.84 19.45
CA ASP A 523 -25.96 -23.40 20.85
C ASP A 523 -24.94 -22.27 21.18
N PRO A 524 -25.35 -21.16 21.83
CA PRO A 524 -24.45 -20.09 22.26
C PRO A 524 -23.16 -20.55 22.97
N ALA A 525 -23.20 -21.61 23.78
CA ALA A 525 -22.00 -22.15 24.44
C ALA A 525 -21.01 -22.79 23.46
N GLN A 526 -21.53 -23.41 22.38
CA GLN A 526 -20.73 -23.98 21.30
C GLN A 526 -20.16 -22.89 20.39
N GLN A 527 -20.91 -21.81 20.14
CA GLN A 527 -20.44 -20.65 19.37
C GLN A 527 -19.18 -20.02 19.99
N LEU A 528 -19.15 -19.89 21.32
CA LEU A 528 -17.99 -19.37 22.06
C LEU A 528 -16.75 -20.23 21.82
N THR A 529 -16.89 -21.54 21.98
CA THR A 529 -15.79 -22.50 21.79
C THR A 529 -15.30 -22.50 20.34
N ASN A 530 -16.22 -22.49 19.37
CA ASN A 530 -15.90 -22.44 17.94
C ASN A 530 -15.16 -21.16 17.55
N ALA A 531 -15.53 -20.01 18.11
CA ALA A 531 -14.85 -18.74 17.87
C ALA A 531 -13.38 -18.78 18.33
N MET A 532 -13.12 -19.33 19.53
CA MET A 532 -11.75 -19.48 20.05
C MET A 532 -10.92 -20.46 19.22
N LEU A 533 -11.49 -21.61 18.87
CA LEU A 533 -10.82 -22.63 18.05
C LEU A 533 -10.46 -22.07 16.67
N ARG A 534 -11.35 -21.30 16.04
CA ARG A 534 -11.06 -20.64 14.76
C ARG A 534 -9.97 -19.57 14.86
N ALA A 535 -9.97 -18.78 15.93
CA ALA A 535 -8.90 -17.82 16.16
C ALA A 535 -7.55 -18.54 16.32
N GLY A 536 -7.51 -19.63 17.10
CA GLY A 536 -6.34 -20.49 17.25
C GLY A 536 -5.85 -21.08 15.94
N ASN A 537 -6.75 -21.66 15.13
CA ASN A 537 -6.40 -22.22 13.82
C ASN A 537 -5.83 -21.16 12.87
N ASN A 538 -6.35 -19.94 12.87
CA ASN A 538 -5.78 -18.85 12.07
C ASN A 538 -4.36 -18.47 12.53
N VAL A 539 -4.10 -18.48 13.84
CA VAL A 539 -2.76 -18.24 14.41
C VAL A 539 -1.80 -19.36 14.03
N ILE A 540 -2.22 -20.63 14.12
CA ILE A 540 -1.43 -21.78 13.67
C ILE A 540 -1.11 -21.64 12.19
N GLY A 541 -2.11 -21.35 11.36
CA GLY A 541 -1.90 -21.18 9.92
C GLY A 541 -0.93 -20.05 9.59
N ALA A 542 -0.99 -18.93 10.33
CA ALA A 542 -0.06 -17.81 10.21
C ALA A 542 1.37 -18.17 10.65
N LEU A 543 1.52 -18.93 11.74
CA LEU A 543 2.81 -19.41 12.21
C LEU A 543 3.45 -20.38 11.21
N VAL A 544 2.69 -21.36 10.71
CA VAL A 544 3.18 -22.31 9.70
C VAL A 544 3.60 -21.58 8.43
N ALA A 545 2.82 -20.60 7.96
CA ALA A 545 3.20 -19.79 6.80
C ALA A 545 4.52 -19.04 7.01
N LEU A 546 4.74 -18.52 8.22
CA LEU A 546 5.96 -17.83 8.57
C LEU A 546 7.16 -18.77 8.58
N VAL A 547 7.05 -19.89 9.28
CA VAL A 547 8.09 -20.93 9.34
C VAL A 547 8.42 -21.45 7.95
N ALA A 548 7.40 -21.79 7.15
CA ALA A 548 7.57 -22.22 5.77
C ALA A 548 8.24 -21.15 4.88
N SER A 549 8.02 -19.85 5.15
CA SER A 549 8.70 -18.77 4.43
C SER A 549 10.22 -18.74 4.70
N TYR A 550 10.67 -19.19 5.86
CA TYR A 550 12.08 -19.30 6.23
C TYR A 550 12.71 -20.66 5.90
N LEU A 551 11.93 -21.74 5.84
CA LEU A 551 12.43 -23.09 5.58
C LEU A 551 12.38 -23.48 4.10
N PHE A 552 11.27 -23.25 3.42
CA PHE A 552 11.05 -23.74 2.05
C PHE A 552 11.43 -22.67 1.04
N TRP A 553 12.56 -22.86 0.37
CA TRP A 553 13.12 -21.91 -0.61
C TRP A 553 13.09 -20.46 -0.08
N PRO A 554 13.81 -20.18 1.04
CA PRO A 554 13.78 -18.86 1.65
C PRO A 554 14.32 -17.82 0.69
N ARG A 555 13.41 -16.99 0.19
CA ARG A 555 13.77 -15.92 -0.73
C ARG A 555 14.15 -14.67 0.04
N ARG A 556 15.44 -14.58 0.37
CA ARG A 556 16.09 -13.30 0.69
C ARG A 556 16.46 -12.68 -0.64
N GLN A 557 15.78 -11.61 -1.04
CA GLN A 557 16.17 -10.92 -2.27
C GLN A 557 17.59 -10.40 -2.04
N ARG A 558 18.56 -10.83 -2.85
CA ARG A 558 19.94 -10.30 -2.84
C ARG A 558 19.89 -8.87 -3.36
N VAL A 559 19.38 -7.96 -2.55
CA VAL A 559 19.36 -6.54 -2.87
C VAL A 559 20.59 -5.96 -2.21
N ASP A 560 21.45 -5.38 -3.03
CA ASP A 560 22.66 -4.74 -2.56
C ASP A 560 22.29 -3.41 -1.88
N LEU A 561 22.26 -3.44 -0.55
CA LEU A 561 21.97 -2.25 0.26
C LEU A 561 23.00 -1.15 0.02
N ARG A 562 24.27 -1.53 -0.19
CA ARG A 562 25.34 -0.57 -0.45
C ARG A 562 25.10 0.12 -1.79
N ALA A 563 24.79 -0.62 -2.85
CA ALA A 563 24.47 -0.04 -4.15
C ALA A 563 23.23 0.88 -4.11
N GLN A 564 22.16 0.49 -3.39
CA GLN A 564 20.96 1.33 -3.26
C GLN A 564 21.25 2.61 -2.46
N LEU A 565 22.01 2.51 -1.37
CA LEU A 565 22.43 3.67 -0.58
C LEU A 565 23.38 4.57 -1.38
N GLY A 566 24.31 4.00 -2.15
CA GLY A 566 25.18 4.74 -3.07
C GLY A 566 24.39 5.56 -4.09
N ARG A 567 23.47 4.92 -4.82
CA ARG A 567 22.56 5.60 -5.76
C ARG A 567 21.76 6.71 -5.10
N MET A 568 21.29 6.49 -3.87
CA MET A 568 20.60 7.52 -3.09
C MET A 568 21.51 8.72 -2.81
N VAL A 569 22.76 8.49 -2.38
CA VAL A 569 23.74 9.57 -2.16
C VAL A 569 24.03 10.34 -3.45
N ASP A 570 24.32 9.63 -4.55
CA ASP A 570 24.67 10.24 -5.83
C ASP A 570 23.58 11.19 -6.34
N LEU A 571 22.31 10.76 -6.28
CA LEU A 571 21.18 11.59 -6.71
C LEU A 571 20.99 12.82 -5.82
N ASN A 572 21.24 12.71 -4.51
CA ASN A 572 21.15 13.88 -3.62
C ASN A 572 22.32 14.84 -3.84
N ILE A 573 23.55 14.36 -4.09
CA ILE A 573 24.69 15.21 -4.44
C ILE A 573 24.45 15.91 -5.78
N ALA A 574 23.96 15.19 -6.80
CA ALA A 574 23.60 15.79 -8.09
C ALA A 574 22.55 16.90 -7.92
N CYS A 575 21.53 16.67 -7.09
CA CYS A 575 20.51 17.66 -6.79
C CYS A 575 21.07 18.89 -6.07
N LEU A 576 22.01 18.68 -5.16
CA LEU A 576 22.67 19.77 -4.44
C LEU A 576 23.58 20.59 -5.36
N ARG A 577 24.32 19.94 -6.26
CA ARG A 577 25.13 20.63 -7.29
C ARG A 577 24.27 21.52 -8.18
N GLN A 578 23.13 20.99 -8.66
CA GLN A 578 22.17 21.77 -9.43
C GLN A 578 21.63 22.98 -8.65
N ALA A 579 21.42 22.85 -7.33
CA ALA A 579 20.96 23.93 -6.47
C ALA A 579 22.02 25.04 -6.28
N VAL A 580 23.29 24.68 -6.19
CA VAL A 580 24.42 25.59 -5.92
C VAL A 580 24.87 26.34 -7.18
N GLN A 581 24.72 25.75 -8.37
CA GLN A 581 25.06 26.37 -9.67
C GLN A 581 24.23 27.62 -10.01
N GLY A 582 23.23 27.97 -9.19
CA GLY A 582 22.46 29.21 -9.30
C GLY A 582 21.07 29.01 -9.95
N PRO A 583 20.46 30.05 -10.53
CA PRO A 583 19.17 29.95 -11.22
C PRO A 583 19.30 29.19 -12.56
N GLY A 584 19.62 27.89 -12.49
CA GLY A 584 19.60 26.98 -13.63
C GLY A 584 18.17 26.60 -14.05
N ASP A 585 18.08 25.74 -15.07
CA ASP A 585 16.83 25.19 -15.58
C ASP A 585 15.95 24.62 -14.45
N SER A 586 14.76 25.23 -14.26
CA SER A 586 13.78 24.80 -13.27
C SER A 586 13.34 23.36 -13.51
N VAL A 587 13.24 22.94 -14.77
CA VAL A 587 12.82 21.59 -15.15
C VAL A 587 13.84 20.56 -14.66
N ALA A 588 15.13 20.81 -14.92
CA ALA A 588 16.22 19.97 -14.42
C ALA A 588 16.23 19.87 -12.88
N MET A 589 15.97 20.98 -12.16
CA MET A 589 15.89 20.94 -10.70
C MET A 589 14.69 20.12 -10.20
N HIS A 590 13.52 20.28 -10.81
CA HIS A 590 12.34 19.48 -10.47
C HIS A 590 12.57 18.00 -10.73
N ALA A 591 13.18 17.64 -11.86
CA ALA A 591 13.53 16.26 -12.20
C ALA A 591 14.50 15.65 -11.18
N CYS A 592 15.61 16.34 -10.87
CA CYS A 592 16.61 15.84 -9.95
C CYS A 592 16.04 15.65 -8.52
N ARG A 593 15.23 16.60 -8.03
CA ARG A 593 14.54 16.47 -6.74
C ARG A 593 13.58 15.29 -6.70
N ARG A 594 12.86 15.06 -7.81
CA ARG A 594 11.95 13.92 -7.93
C ARG A 594 12.73 12.61 -7.80
N ASP A 595 13.83 12.48 -8.52
CA ASP A 595 14.62 11.25 -8.57
C ASP A 595 15.33 11.00 -7.23
N ALA A 596 15.90 12.03 -6.60
CA ALA A 596 16.46 11.94 -5.25
C ALA A 596 15.39 11.56 -4.21
N CYS A 597 14.18 12.13 -4.31
CA CYS A 597 13.07 11.78 -3.43
C CYS A 597 12.64 10.32 -3.60
N VAL A 598 12.59 9.80 -4.83
CA VAL A 598 12.27 8.40 -5.11
C VAL A 598 13.33 7.49 -4.50
N ALA A 599 14.61 7.78 -4.73
CA ALA A 599 15.72 6.99 -4.17
C ALA A 599 15.73 6.98 -2.63
N ASN A 600 15.45 8.13 -1.99
CA ASN A 600 15.31 8.24 -0.53
C ASN A 600 14.17 7.38 0.03
N VAL A 601 13.07 7.26 -0.71
CA VAL A 601 11.93 6.40 -0.35
C VAL A 601 12.29 4.93 -0.56
N GLU A 602 12.85 4.57 -1.71
CA GLU A 602 13.25 3.20 -2.02
C GLU A 602 14.26 2.65 -1.02
N ALA A 603 15.31 3.41 -0.69
CA ALA A 603 16.30 3.05 0.32
C ALA A 603 15.66 2.83 1.70
N GLY A 604 14.74 3.71 2.11
CA GLY A 604 14.00 3.54 3.37
C GLY A 604 13.12 2.28 3.41
N LEU A 605 12.46 1.94 2.31
CA LEU A 605 11.63 0.73 2.21
C LEU A 605 12.46 -0.53 2.20
N MET A 606 13.57 -0.50 1.48
CA MET A 606 14.53 -1.59 1.45
C MET A 606 15.07 -1.86 2.86
N LEU A 607 15.44 -0.81 3.59
CA LEU A 607 15.91 -0.93 4.97
C LEU A 607 14.83 -1.52 5.90
N GLN A 608 13.57 -1.07 5.78
CA GLN A 608 12.46 -1.66 6.54
C GLN A 608 12.24 -3.14 6.22
N ARG A 609 12.42 -3.52 4.95
CA ARG A 609 12.32 -4.92 4.50
C ARG A 609 13.43 -5.78 5.11
N LEU A 610 14.69 -5.39 4.90
CA LEU A 610 15.85 -6.11 5.41
C LEU A 610 15.85 -6.24 6.95
N ALA A 611 15.37 -5.20 7.64
CA ALA A 611 15.18 -5.25 9.09
C ALA A 611 14.13 -6.29 9.54
N ARG A 612 13.08 -6.52 8.75
CA ARG A 612 12.06 -7.56 9.02
C ARG A 612 12.54 -8.96 8.67
N GLU A 613 13.41 -9.09 7.68
CA GLU A 613 14.01 -10.38 7.28
C GLU A 613 15.15 -10.81 8.23
N GLY A 614 15.54 -9.97 9.18
CA GLY A 614 16.64 -10.23 10.11
C GLY A 614 18.01 -10.24 9.43
N SER A 615 18.15 -9.63 8.25
CA SER A 615 19.34 -9.73 7.41
C SER A 615 20.41 -8.67 7.71
N LEU A 616 20.19 -7.80 8.70
CA LEU A 616 21.09 -6.70 9.03
C LEU A 616 21.42 -6.70 10.52
N ASP A 617 22.69 -6.51 10.83
CA ASP A 617 23.16 -6.32 12.20
C ASP A 617 22.65 -4.99 12.79
N GLY A 618 22.68 -4.86 14.12
CA GLY A 618 22.18 -3.67 14.82
C GLY A 618 22.86 -2.37 14.34
N GLU A 619 24.18 -2.43 14.15
CA GLU A 619 24.99 -1.30 13.69
C GLU A 619 24.69 -0.93 12.24
N GLN A 620 24.67 -1.91 11.32
CA GLN A 620 24.32 -1.69 9.91
C GLN A 620 22.92 -1.07 9.77
N ARG A 621 21.95 -1.51 10.59
CA ARG A 621 20.61 -0.90 10.64
C ARG A 621 20.62 0.53 11.16
N ALA A 622 21.46 0.85 12.14
CA ALA A 622 21.59 2.21 12.65
C ALA A 622 22.23 3.13 11.60
N ALA A 623 23.33 2.70 11.00
CA ALA A 623 24.05 3.41 9.94
C ALA A 623 23.16 3.70 8.72
N ALA A 624 22.47 2.68 8.19
CA ALA A 624 21.57 2.87 7.05
C ALA A 624 20.36 3.77 7.38
N ARG A 625 19.82 3.70 8.60
CA ARG A 625 18.74 4.61 9.04
C ARG A 625 19.23 6.05 9.09
N MET A 626 20.43 6.24 9.63
CA MET A 626 21.08 7.55 9.68
C MET A 626 21.32 8.08 8.27
N ALA A 627 21.86 7.27 7.36
CA ALA A 627 22.11 7.66 5.98
C ALA A 627 20.82 8.14 5.28
N VAL A 628 19.72 7.39 5.40
CA VAL A 628 18.42 7.79 4.82
C VAL A 628 17.89 9.09 5.45
N ALA A 629 18.08 9.30 6.76
CA ALA A 629 17.68 10.54 7.43
C ALA A 629 18.51 11.75 6.96
N LEU A 630 19.83 11.58 6.85
CA LEU A 630 20.76 12.61 6.37
C LEU A 630 20.50 12.94 4.90
N SER A 631 20.24 11.95 4.03
CA SER A 631 19.88 12.21 2.63
C SER A 631 18.57 13.00 2.48
N ARG A 632 17.59 12.78 3.35
CA ARG A 632 16.37 13.63 3.38
C ARG A 632 16.68 15.07 3.81
N ARG A 633 17.60 15.27 4.75
CA ARG A 633 18.09 16.59 5.15
C ARG A 633 18.82 17.28 3.99
N LEU A 634 19.64 16.54 3.22
CA LEU A 634 20.28 17.05 2.00
C LEU A 634 19.26 17.49 0.94
N ALA A 635 18.21 16.71 0.72
CA ALA A 635 17.14 17.10 -0.20
C ALA A 635 16.46 18.41 0.24
N ALA A 636 16.28 18.62 1.56
CA ALA A 636 15.75 19.88 2.09
C ALA A 636 16.72 21.05 1.93
N ALA A 637 18.02 20.83 2.15
CA ALA A 637 19.09 21.80 1.90
C ALA A 637 19.12 22.21 0.43
N ALA A 638 19.07 21.26 -0.50
CA ALA A 638 19.02 21.53 -1.94
C ALA A 638 17.77 22.35 -2.32
N SER A 639 16.60 22.01 -1.77
CA SER A 639 15.36 22.79 -1.97
C SER A 639 15.51 24.24 -1.48
N HIS A 640 16.15 24.47 -0.32
CA HIS A 640 16.36 25.80 0.20
C HIS A 640 17.38 26.60 -0.61
N LEU A 641 18.54 26.02 -0.93
CA LEU A 641 19.58 26.68 -1.72
C LEU A 641 19.08 27.05 -3.12
N TRP A 642 18.25 26.19 -3.71
CA TRP A 642 17.57 26.53 -4.95
C TRP A 642 16.63 27.73 -4.76
N LEU A 643 15.79 27.79 -3.73
CA LEU A 643 14.86 28.92 -3.57
C LEU A 643 15.53 30.22 -3.09
N HIS A 644 16.67 30.10 -2.43
CA HIS A 644 17.48 31.20 -1.91
C HIS A 644 18.89 31.08 -2.51
N PRO A 645 19.04 31.34 -3.82
CA PRO A 645 20.33 31.23 -4.50
C PRO A 645 21.36 32.13 -3.83
N GLN A 646 22.55 31.57 -3.70
CA GLN A 646 23.68 32.20 -3.02
C GLN A 646 24.70 32.66 -4.07
N PRO A 647 25.63 33.57 -3.72
CA PRO A 647 26.73 33.90 -4.61
C PRO A 647 27.47 32.63 -5.06
N PRO A 648 27.97 32.58 -6.30
CA PRO A 648 28.63 31.41 -6.84
C PRO A 648 29.79 30.98 -5.92
N ALA A 649 29.77 29.71 -5.52
CA ALA A 649 30.76 29.11 -4.64
C ALA A 649 31.54 28.03 -5.42
N PRO A 650 32.49 28.42 -6.28
CA PRO A 650 33.18 27.48 -7.18
C PRO A 650 33.95 26.39 -6.44
N LEU A 651 34.46 26.70 -5.23
CA LEU A 651 35.11 25.72 -4.36
C LEU A 651 34.12 24.64 -3.88
N LEU A 652 32.90 25.05 -3.50
CA LEU A 652 31.86 24.11 -3.08
C LEU A 652 31.41 23.24 -4.24
N GLU A 653 31.22 23.82 -5.43
CA GLU A 653 30.83 23.06 -6.61
C GLU A 653 31.87 22.02 -7.01
N ARG A 654 33.16 22.40 -7.04
CA ARG A 654 34.28 21.48 -7.30
C ARG A 654 34.33 20.36 -6.26
N TRP A 655 34.26 20.73 -4.98
CA TRP A 655 34.26 19.75 -3.88
C TRP A 655 33.10 18.76 -3.98
N LEU A 656 31.89 19.21 -4.32
CA LEU A 656 30.75 18.31 -4.53
C LEU A 656 30.98 17.34 -5.72
N GLY A 657 31.68 17.79 -6.75
CA GLY A 657 32.07 16.95 -7.89
C GLY A 657 33.07 15.86 -7.49
N GLU A 658 34.14 16.24 -6.80
CA GLU A 658 35.15 15.32 -6.27
C GLU A 658 34.54 14.32 -5.28
N LEU A 659 33.65 14.80 -4.41
CA LEU A 659 32.96 13.98 -3.43
C LEU A 659 32.08 12.92 -4.09
N ALA A 660 31.33 13.27 -5.15
CA ALA A 660 30.52 12.30 -5.90
C ALA A 660 31.38 11.18 -6.50
N VAL A 661 32.53 11.53 -7.08
CA VAL A 661 33.47 10.55 -7.64
C VAL A 661 34.05 9.64 -6.53
N ALA A 662 34.40 10.21 -5.38
CA ALA A 662 34.91 9.44 -4.25
C ALA A 662 33.85 8.48 -3.65
N PHE A 663 32.59 8.91 -3.57
CA PHE A 663 31.48 8.05 -3.16
C PHE A 663 31.26 6.88 -4.11
N ALA A 664 31.25 7.15 -5.42
CA ALA A 664 31.11 6.11 -6.45
C ALA A 664 32.26 5.09 -6.37
N ALA A 665 33.51 5.54 -6.23
CA ALA A 665 34.66 4.65 -6.05
C ALA A 665 34.54 3.77 -4.80
N CYS A 666 34.03 4.32 -3.69
CA CYS A 666 33.75 3.55 -2.48
C CYS A 666 32.59 2.57 -2.65
N ALA A 667 31.59 2.89 -3.48
CA ALA A 667 30.47 1.99 -3.76
C ALA A 667 30.90 0.80 -4.64
N ASP A 668 31.74 1.05 -5.66
CA ASP A 668 32.15 0.06 -6.66
C ASP A 668 33.29 -0.85 -6.19
N ALA A 669 34.40 -0.28 -5.71
CA ALA A 669 35.61 -1.03 -5.36
C ALA A 669 35.68 -1.37 -3.86
N GLY A 670 35.28 -0.41 -3.01
CA GLY A 670 35.27 -0.56 -1.55
C GLY A 670 36.63 -0.90 -0.92
N ASP A 671 37.73 -0.61 -1.60
CA ASP A 671 39.09 -0.90 -1.14
C ASP A 671 39.68 0.23 -0.29
N ARG A 672 40.88 0.00 0.28
CA ARG A 672 41.57 1.01 1.10
C ARG A 672 41.97 2.25 0.29
N ALA A 673 42.13 2.16 -1.02
CA ALA A 673 42.47 3.31 -1.86
C ALA A 673 41.27 4.24 -2.01
N ALA A 674 40.08 3.68 -2.27
CA ALA A 674 38.83 4.41 -2.35
C ALA A 674 38.49 5.09 -1.00
N HIS A 675 38.62 4.38 0.13
CA HIS A 675 38.38 4.97 1.44
C HIS A 675 39.37 6.10 1.77
N ARG A 676 40.65 5.98 1.39
CA ARG A 676 41.64 7.07 1.54
C ARG A 676 41.33 8.25 0.63
N GLY A 677 40.90 8.02 -0.60
CA GLY A 677 40.44 9.07 -1.52
C GLY A 677 39.26 9.85 -0.94
N LEU A 678 38.26 9.14 -0.40
CA LEU A 678 37.13 9.76 0.29
C LEU A 678 37.57 10.56 1.52
N ALA A 679 38.45 10.01 2.36
CA ALA A 679 38.99 10.70 3.52
C ALA A 679 39.70 12.01 3.14
N ALA A 680 40.50 12.01 2.07
CA ALA A 680 41.19 13.20 1.58
C ALA A 680 40.20 14.30 1.13
N VAL A 681 39.15 13.93 0.38
CA VAL A 681 38.11 14.88 -0.04
C VAL A 681 37.34 15.44 1.16
N LEU A 682 37.04 14.60 2.17
CA LEU A 682 36.37 15.04 3.40
C LEU A 682 37.23 16.00 4.23
N GLN A 683 38.55 15.80 4.25
CA GLN A 683 39.49 16.73 4.91
C GLN A 683 39.59 18.06 4.17
N ALA A 684 39.49 18.06 2.84
CA ALA A 684 39.49 19.25 1.99
C ALA A 684 38.12 19.99 1.95
N ARG A 685 37.22 19.71 2.90
CA ARG A 685 35.87 20.30 2.91
C ARG A 685 35.91 21.84 2.96
N PRO A 686 35.04 22.52 2.21
CA PRO A 686 34.91 23.97 2.28
C PRO A 686 34.26 24.38 3.62
N ALA A 687 34.59 25.57 4.11
CA ALA A 687 33.98 26.18 5.30
C ALA A 687 33.11 27.38 4.89
N PRO A 688 31.92 27.15 4.31
CA PRO A 688 31.08 28.24 3.84
C PRO A 688 30.50 29.04 5.03
N ILE A 689 30.34 30.34 4.83
CA ILE A 689 29.86 31.28 5.86
C ILE A 689 28.33 31.15 6.06
N GLN A 690 27.61 30.65 5.07
CA GLN A 690 26.16 30.59 5.08
C GLN A 690 25.65 29.28 5.68
N LEU A 691 24.67 29.38 6.58
CA LEU A 691 24.15 28.25 7.34
C LEU A 691 23.67 27.09 6.45
N ALA A 692 22.96 27.35 5.35
CA ALA A 692 22.42 26.29 4.50
C ALA A 692 23.49 25.51 3.73
N THR A 693 24.55 26.18 3.28
CA THR A 693 25.68 25.51 2.61
C THR A 693 26.58 24.81 3.63
N ALA A 694 26.79 25.40 4.81
CA ALA A 694 27.53 24.78 5.90
C ALA A 694 26.84 23.50 6.37
N ASP A 695 25.53 23.55 6.57
CA ASP A 695 24.70 22.39 6.92
C ASP A 695 24.79 21.27 5.89
N ALA A 696 24.76 21.62 4.59
CA ALA A 696 24.87 20.63 3.52
C ALA A 696 26.24 19.94 3.53
N VAL A 697 27.33 20.70 3.71
CA VAL A 697 28.70 20.16 3.82
C VAL A 697 28.83 19.25 5.04
N GLU A 698 28.33 19.68 6.20
CA GLU A 698 28.37 18.89 7.43
C GLU A 698 27.54 17.61 7.30
N THR A 699 26.33 17.71 6.74
CA THR A 699 25.44 16.56 6.51
C THR A 699 26.08 15.54 5.56
N LEU A 700 26.81 16.00 4.53
CA LEU A 700 27.57 15.12 3.63
C LEU A 700 28.74 14.43 4.35
N CYS A 701 29.44 15.12 5.24
CA CYS A 701 30.50 14.51 6.05
C CYS A 701 29.92 13.45 7.01
N LEU A 702 28.81 13.74 7.69
CA LEU A 702 28.12 12.79 8.55
C LEU A 702 27.59 11.59 7.76
N LEU A 703 27.11 11.82 6.53
CA LEU A 703 26.65 10.76 5.65
C LEU A 703 27.80 9.85 5.23
N ALA A 704 28.94 10.42 4.82
CA ALA A 704 30.13 9.67 4.45
C ALA A 704 30.66 8.82 5.61
N THR A 705 30.77 9.39 6.80
CA THR A 705 31.21 8.68 8.00
C THR A 705 30.23 7.59 8.45
N SER A 706 28.93 7.80 8.26
CA SER A 706 27.91 6.77 8.57
C SER A 706 27.95 5.57 7.61
N LEU A 707 28.25 5.80 6.33
CA LEU A 707 28.30 4.74 5.31
C LEU A 707 29.66 4.06 5.23
N TYR A 708 30.73 4.82 5.43
CA TYR A 708 32.12 4.39 5.31
C TYR A 708 32.92 4.82 6.55
N PRO A 709 32.70 4.18 7.71
CA PRO A 709 33.41 4.53 8.94
C PRO A 709 34.93 4.40 8.81
N GLN A 710 35.41 3.53 7.91
CA GLN A 710 36.84 3.35 7.60
C GLN A 710 37.48 4.60 7.00
N ALA A 711 36.71 5.45 6.32
CA ALA A 711 37.21 6.73 5.79
C ALA A 711 37.28 7.84 6.87
N ALA A 712 36.72 7.60 8.06
CA ALA A 712 36.72 8.53 9.18
C ALA A 712 37.92 8.35 10.12
N ILE A 713 38.53 7.17 10.10
CA ILE A 713 39.69 6.83 10.95
C ILE A 713 40.90 7.56 10.36
N ARG A 714 41.53 8.43 11.15
CA ARG A 714 42.85 8.96 10.81
C ARG A 714 43.82 7.78 10.89
N ASP A 715 44.50 7.48 9.79
CA ASP A 715 45.75 6.73 9.87
C ASP A 715 46.66 7.56 10.79
N GLU A 716 46.88 7.07 12.02
CA GLU A 716 47.85 7.63 12.97
C GLU A 716 49.28 7.53 12.42
#